data_AF-A0A927P6X8-F1
#
_entry.id   AF-A0A927P6X8-F1
#
_cell.length_a   1.000
_cell.length_b   1.000
_cell.length_c   1.000
_cell.angle_alpha   90.00
_cell.angle_beta   90.00
_cell.angle_gamma   90.00
#
_symmetry.space_group_name_H-M   'P 1'
#
loop_
_entity.id
_entity.type
_entity.pdbx_description
1 polymer ?
#
loop_
_entity_poly.entity_id
_entity_poly.type
_entity_poly.pdbx_seq_one_letter_code
_entity_poly.pdbx_strand_id
1 'polypeptide(L)'
;MKQSGILMHITSLPSRGGIGTMGKTAYDFIDFVKASGMSIWQMLPIGPTGYADSPYQSASTYAGNPLMIDLDILEQQGILPAGSYEPMEILPRVDYEAVKAQKRAMLKLAFAHSFEKLTAEIAAFEQKKPWVRDFALFYAVKEHFNSCSWMQWPDEDIRLRKPERIQYYSELLSEEINYFVFEQYLFFGQWEAMHDYARANGIRLMGDIPIYVAEDSCDVWLNPDMFELDEDCRPIRIAGVPPDYFQADGQRWGNPLYKWDAHARTQYRWWVERLKAVGSLFDIIRIDHFIGFANYYAIPAEEQTARNGKYEAGPGRKLFERIRKELPDLKIVAEDLGNVSQKVKNLLKWSGYPGMKVMQFAFDDGGDNTHLPKKHPENCVVYTGTHDNPTSLGWWSTASEETKAFARRTLKMPKNSDDIVPALIKGAFESRANTVIVPMQDWLGLGNECRMNFPGVPSGNWQWRMQPTDLAPLCRRIRALNKATGRYNVETLSGAEIIRKASDIIAGRHHTTLEKATPVQLHDAIAHAAMIEIAPQWAVDNEDRMHGRHALYLSAEYLMGRLVYNNLYSMGVLNEVKAELAKRGVSLADLEEIEDAALGNGGLGRLAACFLDSAASHDIPLDGYGLRYKYGLFKQTFEDFAQHEEPDDWTKYGDPWSIRRDDLTVIVPMKNLPVRAVPYDMPVIGYNRKSIGTLRLWQCESTHEFDFELFNSQHYVKAAKDKNTAEDITKLLYPNDSMKPGKLMRIRQQYVLSSASLQDMLRTYKAVHGDDLSKFHTVHAIQLNDTHPVMAIPELIRLLMAEGMAFEPAFKVAQKTFRYTNHTVMREALECWDISLLNEVAPEMVQVIKKIHNRLMKDLKKAGVENTEPLEIINNNYVRMANIAVYATSFTNGVAAIHTQILKDSVFKEWFALYPERFNNKTNGITQRRWLGLCNPELSALITEKIGDGFLTDLYELENLRPLIDDELAQRFIAVKREKKRQLAAIIKEREGVEIPEHFVFDVQIKRMHEYKRQLLNAFSVLDIYYGLKEGSITDFQPTAFIFGAKSAPGYARSKAVIRFINRIAAMVNADPDVNDKMRVVFVHNYNCSYAEHIIPAADLSEQISPAGTEASGTGNMKLMLNGACTLGTYDGANV
;
A
#
# COMPACT_ATOMS: atom_id res chain seq x y z
N MET A 1 -3.36 16.87 -0.70
CA MET A 1 -3.40 15.42 -0.41
C MET A 1 -4.84 14.97 -0.44
N LYS A 2 -5.15 13.93 -1.22
CA LYS A 2 -6.49 13.36 -1.30
C LYS A 2 -6.71 12.44 -0.09
N GLN A 3 -7.92 12.40 0.43
CA GLN A 3 -8.27 11.61 1.60
C GLN A 3 -9.72 11.13 1.53
N SER A 4 -10.07 10.22 2.42
CA SER A 4 -11.42 9.72 2.61
C SER A 4 -11.76 9.57 4.09
N GLY A 5 -13.05 9.47 4.38
CA GLY A 5 -13.59 9.27 5.71
C GLY A 5 -15.00 8.71 5.71
N ILE A 6 -15.52 8.54 6.92
CA ILE A 6 -16.82 7.93 7.15
C ILE A 6 -17.70 8.84 8.01
N LEU A 7 -18.97 8.97 7.63
CA LEU A 7 -19.99 9.63 8.46
C LEU A 7 -20.70 8.57 9.30
N MET A 8 -20.48 8.62 10.61
CA MET A 8 -21.07 7.71 11.59
C MET A 8 -21.14 8.41 12.95
N HIS A 9 -22.33 8.65 13.48
CA HIS A 9 -22.44 9.26 14.81
C HIS A 9 -22.13 8.24 15.92
N ILE A 10 -21.53 8.67 17.04
CA ILE A 10 -21.14 7.78 18.15
C ILE A 10 -22.33 6.98 18.65
N THR A 11 -23.51 7.62 18.79
CA THR A 11 -24.71 6.96 19.33
C THR A 11 -25.19 5.78 18.49
N SER A 12 -24.79 5.71 17.22
CA SER A 12 -25.12 4.61 16.31
C SER A 12 -24.20 3.40 16.48
N LEU A 13 -23.14 3.47 17.29
CA LEU A 13 -22.27 2.32 17.55
C LEU A 13 -22.99 1.23 18.37
N PRO A 14 -22.66 -0.06 18.15
CA PRO A 14 -23.26 -1.18 18.86
C PRO A 14 -22.66 -1.38 20.27
N SER A 15 -22.59 -0.32 21.09
CA SER A 15 -22.13 -0.44 22.48
C SER A 15 -23.09 -1.20 23.39
N ARG A 16 -22.55 -1.72 24.49
CA ARG A 16 -23.30 -2.22 25.64
C ARG A 16 -23.87 -1.01 26.39
N GLY A 17 -25.17 -1.04 26.77
CA GLY A 17 -25.84 0.10 27.42
C GLY A 17 -26.83 0.88 26.54
N GLY A 18 -27.37 0.25 25.48
CA GLY A 18 -28.55 0.73 24.75
C GLY A 18 -28.32 1.88 23.76
N ILE A 19 -27.18 2.56 23.84
CA ILE A 19 -26.72 3.61 22.93
C ILE A 19 -25.21 3.49 22.73
N GLY A 20 -24.69 3.95 21.59
CA GLY A 20 -23.24 4.05 21.40
C GLY A 20 -22.59 5.07 22.33
N THR A 21 -21.39 4.74 22.82
CA THR A 21 -20.62 5.44 23.87
C THR A 21 -19.16 5.63 23.47
N MET A 22 -18.39 6.40 24.23
CA MET A 22 -16.93 6.56 24.10
C MET A 22 -16.14 5.35 24.65
N GLY A 23 -16.75 4.17 24.66
CA GLY A 23 -16.17 2.92 25.14
C GLY A 23 -15.48 2.10 24.05
N LYS A 24 -15.22 0.82 24.34
CA LYS A 24 -14.46 -0.10 23.46
C LYS A 24 -14.86 -0.03 21.98
N THR A 25 -16.16 0.04 21.67
CA THR A 25 -16.66 0.06 20.29
C THR A 25 -16.25 1.31 19.51
N ALA A 26 -16.04 2.46 20.18
CA ALA A 26 -15.52 3.67 19.54
C ALA A 26 -14.03 3.54 19.20
N TYR A 27 -13.24 2.93 20.09
CA TYR A 27 -11.83 2.59 19.84
C TYR A 27 -11.70 1.57 18.70
N ASP A 28 -12.49 0.49 18.74
CA ASP A 28 -12.54 -0.51 17.66
C ASP A 28 -12.95 0.15 16.32
N PHE A 29 -13.83 1.16 16.34
CA PHE A 29 -14.22 1.90 15.15
C PHE A 29 -13.09 2.80 14.62
N ILE A 30 -12.31 3.44 15.50
CA ILE A 30 -11.10 4.18 15.11
C ILE A 30 -10.11 3.24 14.42
N ASP A 31 -9.90 2.04 14.98
CA ASP A 31 -9.04 1.02 14.39
C ASP A 31 -9.55 0.55 13.04
N PHE A 32 -10.86 0.36 12.89
CA PHE A 32 -11.49 0.07 11.59
C PHE A 32 -11.26 1.19 10.57
N VAL A 33 -11.41 2.46 10.96
CA VAL A 33 -11.20 3.61 10.07
C VAL A 33 -9.74 3.65 9.61
N LYS A 34 -8.78 3.47 10.54
CA LYS A 34 -7.35 3.37 10.24
C LYS A 34 -7.04 2.20 9.31
N ALA A 35 -7.49 1.00 9.67
CA ALA A 35 -7.26 -0.21 8.90
C ALA A 35 -7.84 -0.09 7.49
N SER A 36 -8.94 0.62 7.30
CA SER A 36 -9.57 0.88 6.00
C SER A 36 -8.78 1.89 5.13
N GLY A 37 -7.73 2.51 5.68
CA GLY A 37 -6.95 3.54 5.01
C GLY A 37 -7.65 4.89 4.90
N MET A 38 -8.67 5.12 5.74
CA MET A 38 -9.36 6.40 5.87
C MET A 38 -8.65 7.25 6.93
N SER A 39 -8.84 8.57 6.88
CA SER A 39 -8.19 9.50 7.83
C SER A 39 -9.16 10.46 8.52
N ILE A 40 -10.46 10.32 8.27
CA ILE A 40 -11.50 11.16 8.86
C ILE A 40 -12.63 10.28 9.39
N TRP A 41 -13.01 10.53 10.64
CA TRP A 41 -14.29 10.11 11.20
C TRP A 41 -15.14 11.36 11.41
N GLN A 42 -16.21 11.49 10.62
CA GLN A 42 -17.18 12.56 10.78
C GLN A 42 -18.31 12.15 11.71
N MET A 43 -18.59 13.02 12.68
CA MET A 43 -19.66 12.89 13.65
C MET A 43 -20.60 14.10 13.57
N LEU A 44 -21.89 13.84 13.76
CA LEU A 44 -22.92 14.85 14.01
C LEU A 44 -22.74 15.48 15.42
N PRO A 45 -23.52 16.50 15.81
CA PRO A 45 -23.25 17.24 17.04
C PRO A 45 -23.32 16.35 18.30
N ILE A 46 -22.35 16.52 19.21
CA ILE A 46 -22.14 15.68 20.41
C ILE A 46 -22.69 16.29 21.71
N GLY A 47 -23.44 17.38 21.59
CA GLY A 47 -24.03 18.07 22.74
C GLY A 47 -25.23 17.33 23.35
N PRO A 48 -25.64 17.69 24.57
CA PRO A 48 -26.88 17.19 25.17
C PRO A 48 -28.07 17.42 24.24
N THR A 49 -28.93 16.42 24.08
CA THR A 49 -30.13 16.55 23.24
C THR A 49 -31.22 17.34 23.97
N GLY A 50 -31.87 18.27 23.27
CA GLY A 50 -33.05 18.99 23.78
C GLY A 50 -34.36 18.29 23.46
N TYR A 51 -35.40 19.07 23.13
CA TYR A 51 -36.69 18.55 22.68
C TYR A 51 -36.52 17.62 21.46
N ALA A 52 -37.32 16.55 21.38
CA ALA A 52 -37.30 15.55 20.28
C ALA A 52 -36.02 14.70 20.16
N ASP A 53 -35.14 14.68 21.16
CA ASP A 53 -33.85 13.97 21.16
C ASP A 53 -32.90 14.41 20.03
N SER A 54 -33.11 15.60 19.46
CA SER A 54 -32.28 16.14 18.39
C SER A 54 -31.04 16.86 18.96
N PRO A 55 -29.83 16.52 18.50
CA PRO A 55 -28.60 17.20 18.91
C PRO A 55 -28.44 18.59 18.26
N TYR A 56 -29.29 18.94 17.28
CA TYR A 56 -29.35 20.29 16.69
C TYR A 56 -30.13 21.29 17.55
N GLN A 57 -30.85 20.80 18.56
CA GLN A 57 -31.54 21.62 19.58
C GLN A 57 -30.86 21.43 20.94
N SER A 58 -29.52 21.47 20.96
CA SER A 58 -28.75 21.28 22.19
C SER A 58 -29.00 22.40 23.20
N ALA A 59 -29.09 22.03 24.47
CA ALA A 59 -29.20 22.97 25.58
C ALA A 59 -27.89 23.73 25.88
N SER A 60 -26.78 23.32 25.27
CA SER A 60 -25.51 24.06 25.30
C SER A 60 -24.66 23.79 24.06
N THR A 61 -24.01 24.82 23.54
CA THR A 61 -22.99 24.67 22.47
C THR A 61 -21.61 24.23 22.99
N TYR A 62 -21.43 24.17 24.31
CA TYR A 62 -20.16 23.83 24.97
C TYR A 62 -20.18 22.46 25.65
N ALA A 63 -21.32 22.07 26.23
CA ALA A 63 -21.44 20.84 27.01
C ALA A 63 -21.42 19.57 26.14
N GLY A 64 -20.95 18.47 26.72
CA GLY A 64 -21.01 17.14 26.15
C GLY A 64 -22.23 16.35 26.61
N ASN A 65 -22.68 15.42 25.78
CA ASN A 65 -23.85 14.59 26.08
C ASN A 65 -23.53 13.46 27.08
N PRO A 66 -24.14 13.46 28.29
CA PRO A 66 -23.87 12.44 29.31
C PRO A 66 -24.28 11.01 28.87
N LEU A 67 -25.16 10.87 27.87
CA LEU A 67 -25.52 9.56 27.33
C LEU A 67 -24.35 8.84 26.63
N MET A 68 -23.33 9.58 26.19
CA MET A 68 -22.15 9.03 25.53
C MET A 68 -21.06 8.56 26.51
N ILE A 69 -21.17 8.88 27.80
CA ILE A 69 -20.24 8.43 28.84
C ILE A 69 -20.33 6.92 28.96
N ASP A 70 -19.23 6.21 28.80
CA ASP A 70 -19.15 4.77 28.89
C ASP A 70 -19.05 4.29 30.35
N LEU A 71 -19.95 3.39 30.76
CA LEU A 71 -20.03 2.91 32.15
C LEU A 71 -18.97 1.85 32.45
N ASP A 72 -18.54 1.04 31.47
CA ASP A 72 -17.49 0.04 31.67
C ASP A 72 -16.15 0.72 31.99
N ILE A 73 -15.85 1.83 31.35
CA ILE A 73 -14.67 2.65 31.68
C ILE A 73 -14.76 3.19 33.12
N LEU A 74 -15.92 3.66 33.57
CA LEU A 74 -16.08 4.16 34.94
C LEU A 74 -15.90 3.04 35.97
N GLU A 75 -16.36 1.82 35.70
CA GLU A 75 -16.10 0.66 36.56
C GLU A 75 -14.61 0.30 36.59
N GLN A 76 -13.93 0.29 35.43
CA GLN A 76 -12.49 0.01 35.33
C GLN A 76 -11.64 1.03 36.09
N GLN A 77 -12.07 2.30 36.10
CA GLN A 77 -11.42 3.38 36.85
C GLN A 77 -11.78 3.38 38.34
N GLY A 78 -12.72 2.52 38.79
CA GLY A 78 -13.22 2.52 40.16
C GLY A 78 -14.08 3.73 40.53
N ILE A 79 -14.54 4.50 39.53
CA ILE A 79 -15.42 5.65 39.70
C ILE A 79 -16.85 5.19 39.93
N LEU A 80 -17.28 4.15 39.19
CA LEU A 80 -18.52 3.42 39.43
C LEU A 80 -18.17 2.10 40.14
N PRO A 81 -18.91 1.67 41.17
CA PRO A 81 -18.66 0.37 41.80
C PRO A 81 -18.86 -0.78 40.80
N ALA A 82 -18.02 -1.82 40.87
CA ALA A 82 -18.11 -2.95 39.94
C ALA A 82 -19.44 -3.73 40.08
N GLY A 83 -20.08 -4.04 38.95
CA GLY A 83 -21.34 -4.78 38.92
C GLY A 83 -22.55 -3.91 39.27
N SER A 84 -22.46 -2.58 39.11
CA SER A 84 -23.54 -1.66 39.49
C SER A 84 -24.70 -1.61 38.50
N TYR A 85 -24.51 -2.13 37.28
CA TYR A 85 -25.51 -2.05 36.22
C TYR A 85 -25.54 -3.29 35.34
N GLU A 86 -26.72 -3.57 34.77
CA GLU A 86 -26.90 -4.63 33.79
C GLU A 86 -26.79 -4.07 32.36
N PRO A 87 -25.95 -4.67 31.49
CA PRO A 87 -25.87 -4.28 30.09
C PRO A 87 -27.22 -4.41 29.36
N MET A 88 -27.62 -3.37 28.64
CA MET A 88 -28.81 -3.42 27.77
C MET A 88 -28.56 -4.17 26.46
N GLU A 89 -29.62 -4.75 25.90
CA GLU A 89 -29.62 -5.40 24.58
C GLU A 89 -29.24 -4.44 23.44
N ILE A 90 -28.54 -4.94 22.42
CA ILE A 90 -28.16 -4.16 21.23
C ILE A 90 -29.32 -4.18 20.23
N LEU A 91 -30.23 -3.22 20.39
CA LEU A 91 -31.36 -3.05 19.47
C LEU A 91 -30.97 -2.21 18.23
N PRO A 92 -31.68 -2.35 17.09
CA PRO A 92 -31.48 -1.50 15.89
C PRO A 92 -31.84 -0.03 16.09
N ARG A 93 -32.60 0.28 17.15
CA ARG A 93 -33.02 1.63 17.52
C ARG A 93 -32.75 1.89 19.00
N VAL A 94 -32.30 3.11 19.33
CA VAL A 94 -32.10 3.56 20.71
C VAL A 94 -33.46 3.70 21.41
N ASP A 95 -33.58 3.09 22.60
CA ASP A 95 -34.64 3.39 23.55
C ASP A 95 -34.15 4.51 24.49
N TYR A 96 -34.41 5.76 24.13
CA TYR A 96 -33.90 6.92 24.86
C TYR A 96 -34.42 7.01 26.28
N GLU A 97 -35.66 6.57 26.55
CA GLU A 97 -36.24 6.59 27.90
C GLU A 97 -35.47 5.63 28.82
N ALA A 98 -35.30 4.38 28.38
CA ALA A 98 -34.55 3.38 29.15
C ALA A 98 -33.08 3.78 29.35
N VAL A 99 -32.42 4.28 28.30
CA VAL A 99 -31.02 4.72 28.34
C VAL A 99 -30.84 5.92 29.28
N LYS A 100 -31.68 6.95 29.18
CA LYS A 100 -31.62 8.12 30.08
C LYS A 100 -31.82 7.70 31.54
N ALA A 101 -32.78 6.81 31.82
CA ALA A 101 -33.04 6.32 33.16
C ALA A 101 -31.82 5.59 33.76
N GLN A 102 -31.21 4.65 33.02
CA GLN A 102 -30.02 3.93 33.48
C GLN A 102 -28.81 4.86 33.64
N LYS A 103 -28.51 5.70 32.63
CA LYS A 103 -27.37 6.62 32.68
C LYS A 103 -27.48 7.56 33.87
N ARG A 104 -28.64 8.16 34.09
CA ARG A 104 -28.87 9.05 35.23
C ARG A 104 -28.69 8.33 36.58
N ALA A 105 -29.24 7.12 36.72
CA ALA A 105 -29.08 6.34 37.95
C ALA A 105 -27.60 6.02 38.22
N MET A 106 -26.85 5.62 37.19
CA MET A 106 -25.45 5.22 37.33
C MET A 106 -24.50 6.41 37.52
N LEU A 107 -24.72 7.53 36.84
CA LEU A 107 -23.92 8.74 37.02
C LEU A 107 -24.14 9.36 38.40
N LYS A 108 -25.37 9.31 38.95
CA LYS A 108 -25.63 9.69 40.36
C LYS A 108 -24.93 8.76 41.35
N LEU A 109 -24.92 7.46 41.10
CA LEU A 109 -24.17 6.51 41.93
C LEU A 109 -22.65 6.78 41.87
N ALA A 110 -22.12 7.04 40.68
CA ALA A 110 -20.71 7.42 40.49
C ALA A 110 -20.36 8.71 41.24
N PHE A 111 -21.23 9.72 41.18
CA PHE A 111 -21.06 10.97 41.92
C PHE A 111 -21.01 10.71 43.43
N ALA A 112 -22.01 10.01 43.98
CA ALA A 112 -22.07 9.69 45.40
C ALA A 112 -20.86 8.85 45.88
N HIS A 113 -20.30 8.00 45.03
CA HIS A 113 -19.18 7.12 45.38
C HIS A 113 -17.79 7.79 45.27
N SER A 114 -17.64 8.74 44.35
CA SER A 114 -16.32 9.17 43.86
C SER A 114 -16.07 10.67 43.84
N PHE A 115 -17.10 11.52 43.97
CA PHE A 115 -16.94 12.98 43.88
C PHE A 115 -15.87 13.51 44.84
N GLU A 116 -15.96 13.16 46.12
CA GLU A 116 -15.00 13.59 47.17
C GLU A 116 -13.55 13.16 46.90
N LYS A 117 -13.37 12.03 46.20
CA LYS A 117 -12.04 11.51 45.85
C LYS A 117 -11.43 12.24 44.65
N LEU A 118 -12.26 12.90 43.84
CA LEU A 118 -11.90 13.54 42.57
C LEU A 118 -11.98 15.07 42.63
N THR A 119 -12.14 15.64 43.82
CA THR A 119 -12.36 17.08 44.03
C THR A 119 -11.24 17.94 43.43
N ALA A 120 -9.98 17.49 43.49
CA ALA A 120 -8.85 18.23 42.95
C ALA A 120 -8.86 18.25 41.41
N GLU A 121 -9.14 17.12 40.78
CA GLU A 121 -9.24 16.95 39.33
C GLU A 121 -10.43 17.73 38.77
N ILE A 122 -11.57 17.69 39.45
CA ILE A 122 -12.77 18.43 39.08
C ILE A 122 -12.51 19.93 39.19
N ALA A 123 -11.88 20.40 40.27
CA ALA A 123 -11.52 21.81 40.41
C ALA A 123 -10.56 22.29 39.31
N ALA A 124 -9.60 21.45 38.89
CA ALA A 124 -8.72 21.75 37.76
C ALA A 124 -9.49 21.80 36.42
N PHE A 125 -10.47 20.92 36.23
CA PHE A 125 -11.35 20.93 35.06
C PHE A 125 -12.19 22.22 34.99
N GLU A 126 -12.77 22.65 36.11
CA GLU A 126 -13.51 23.91 36.19
C GLU A 126 -12.66 25.13 35.82
N GLN A 127 -11.39 25.17 36.28
CA GLN A 127 -10.46 26.23 35.91
C GLN A 127 -10.13 26.23 34.41
N LYS A 128 -10.01 25.05 33.80
CA LYS A 128 -9.77 24.88 32.35
C LYS A 128 -11.01 25.25 31.51
N LYS A 129 -12.21 25.09 32.06
CA LYS A 129 -13.51 25.23 31.37
C LYS A 129 -14.47 26.12 32.17
N PRO A 130 -14.25 27.45 32.20
CA PRO A 130 -15.00 28.36 33.08
C PRO A 130 -16.51 28.42 32.80
N TRP A 131 -16.96 28.01 31.61
CA TRP A 131 -18.38 27.94 31.24
C TRP A 131 -19.15 26.83 31.98
N VAL A 132 -18.46 25.84 32.58
CA VAL A 132 -19.12 24.64 33.11
C VAL A 132 -20.01 24.94 34.32
N ARG A 133 -19.61 25.89 35.17
CA ARG A 133 -20.41 26.31 36.34
C ARG A 133 -21.71 26.98 35.91
N ASP A 134 -21.67 27.84 34.90
CA ASP A 134 -22.87 28.49 34.37
C ASP A 134 -23.83 27.47 33.72
N PHE A 135 -23.28 26.49 32.99
CA PHE A 135 -24.04 25.36 32.44
C PHE A 135 -24.70 24.52 33.55
N ALA A 136 -23.92 24.16 34.57
CA ALA A 136 -24.38 23.37 35.69
C ALA A 136 -25.48 24.10 36.49
N LEU A 137 -25.34 25.41 36.70
CA LEU A 137 -26.38 26.25 37.31
C LEU A 137 -27.65 26.28 36.46
N PHE A 138 -27.53 26.48 35.14
CA PHE A 138 -28.68 26.46 34.23
C PHE A 138 -29.45 25.14 34.34
N TYR A 139 -28.75 24.01 34.27
CA TYR A 139 -29.38 22.69 34.37
C TYR A 139 -29.94 22.39 35.75
N ALA A 140 -29.26 22.78 36.84
CA ALA A 140 -29.76 22.61 38.20
C ALA A 140 -31.06 23.39 38.42
N VAL A 141 -31.13 24.65 37.98
CA VAL A 141 -32.35 25.46 38.06
C VAL A 141 -33.44 24.88 37.17
N LYS A 142 -33.08 24.41 35.97
CA LYS A 142 -34.01 23.74 35.06
C LYS A 142 -34.65 22.51 35.71
N GLU A 143 -33.85 21.63 36.33
CA GLU A 143 -34.37 20.46 37.03
C GLU A 143 -35.21 20.83 38.26
N HIS A 144 -34.80 21.87 39.01
CA HIS A 144 -35.54 22.39 40.15
C HIS A 144 -36.96 22.82 39.76
N PHE A 145 -37.14 23.36 38.55
CA PHE A 145 -38.44 23.72 37.99
C PHE A 145 -39.06 22.65 37.07
N ASN A 146 -38.85 21.36 37.38
CA ASN A 146 -39.43 20.22 36.66
C ASN A 146 -39.06 20.16 35.17
N SER A 147 -37.84 20.59 34.83
CA SER A 147 -37.28 20.59 33.47
C SER A 147 -38.04 21.43 32.44
N CYS A 148 -38.90 22.37 32.88
CA CYS A 148 -39.57 23.30 31.95
C CYS A 148 -38.56 24.25 31.27
N SER A 149 -39.00 24.91 30.20
CA SER A 149 -38.16 25.90 29.51
C SER A 149 -37.79 27.04 30.46
N TRP A 150 -36.56 27.58 30.35
CA TRP A 150 -36.13 28.68 31.22
C TRP A 150 -37.01 29.95 31.08
N MET A 151 -37.66 30.12 29.93
CA MET A 151 -38.65 31.17 29.69
C MET A 151 -39.95 30.99 30.49
N GLN A 152 -40.16 29.81 31.09
CA GLN A 152 -41.32 29.45 31.90
C GLN A 152 -40.99 29.29 33.38
N TRP A 153 -39.76 29.65 33.80
CA TRP A 153 -39.39 29.59 35.22
C TRP A 153 -40.27 30.56 36.03
N PRO A 154 -40.88 30.09 37.14
CA PRO A 154 -41.82 30.89 37.92
C PRO A 154 -41.14 32.04 38.68
N ASP A 155 -39.84 31.95 38.92
CA ASP A 155 -39.03 33.02 39.48
C ASP A 155 -38.43 33.87 38.33
N GLU A 156 -38.96 35.08 38.17
CA GLU A 156 -38.54 36.01 37.14
C GLU A 156 -37.11 36.53 37.37
N ASP A 157 -36.65 36.64 38.62
CA ASP A 157 -35.34 37.21 38.92
C ASP A 157 -34.22 36.28 38.46
N ILE A 158 -34.40 34.96 38.55
CA ILE A 158 -33.44 33.98 38.03
C ILE A 158 -33.51 33.89 36.50
N ARG A 159 -34.72 34.01 35.92
CA ARG A 159 -34.91 34.10 34.46
C ARG A 159 -34.14 35.28 33.88
N LEU A 160 -34.21 36.45 34.52
CA LEU A 160 -33.49 37.68 34.13
C LEU A 160 -32.05 37.76 34.69
N ARG A 161 -31.56 36.71 35.35
CA ARG A 161 -30.21 36.62 35.93
C ARG A 161 -29.84 37.79 36.87
N LYS A 162 -30.77 38.23 37.74
CA LYS A 162 -30.43 39.22 38.76
C LYS A 162 -29.34 38.66 39.70
N PRO A 163 -28.26 39.41 40.01
CA PRO A 163 -27.11 38.89 40.75
C PRO A 163 -27.46 38.21 42.08
N GLU A 164 -28.35 38.82 42.87
CA GLU A 164 -28.80 38.27 44.16
C GLU A 164 -29.51 36.92 44.01
N ARG A 165 -30.31 36.76 42.94
CA ARG A 165 -31.03 35.51 42.69
C ARG A 165 -30.13 34.42 42.12
N ILE A 166 -29.15 34.80 41.31
CA ILE A 166 -28.08 33.88 40.86
C ILE A 166 -27.32 33.33 42.06
N GLN A 167 -26.94 34.18 43.02
CA GLN A 167 -26.27 33.75 44.24
C GLN A 167 -27.17 32.81 45.07
N TYR A 168 -28.44 33.19 45.28
CA TYR A 168 -29.41 32.36 45.99
C TYR A 168 -29.52 30.94 45.42
N TYR A 169 -29.71 30.79 44.10
CA TYR A 169 -29.81 29.47 43.48
C TYR A 169 -28.47 28.73 43.43
N SER A 170 -27.35 29.44 43.36
CA SER A 170 -26.02 28.83 43.43
C SER A 170 -25.74 28.20 44.79
N GLU A 171 -26.23 28.81 45.87
CA GLU A 171 -26.15 28.26 47.23
C GLU A 171 -27.18 27.14 47.45
N LEU A 172 -28.44 27.38 47.03
CA LEU A 172 -29.55 26.43 47.19
C LEU A 172 -29.31 25.10 46.46
N LEU A 173 -28.75 25.15 45.25
CA LEU A 173 -28.59 23.99 44.36
C LEU A 173 -27.12 23.54 44.24
N SER A 174 -26.30 23.81 45.27
CA SER A 174 -24.86 23.58 45.21
C SER A 174 -24.48 22.12 44.95
N GLU A 175 -25.22 21.15 45.49
CA GLU A 175 -25.01 19.72 45.27
C GLU A 175 -25.35 19.33 43.82
N GLU A 176 -26.49 19.77 43.28
CA GLU A 176 -26.88 19.54 41.90
C GLU A 176 -25.92 20.19 40.90
N ILE A 177 -25.44 21.40 41.20
CA ILE A 177 -24.42 22.08 40.40
C ILE A 177 -23.14 21.23 40.35
N ASN A 178 -22.66 20.76 41.51
CA ASN A 178 -21.48 19.90 41.58
C ASN A 178 -21.69 18.58 40.81
N TYR A 179 -22.90 18.02 40.83
CA TYR A 179 -23.25 16.84 40.03
C TYR A 179 -23.13 17.10 38.53
N PHE A 180 -23.68 18.19 38.01
CA PHE A 180 -23.57 18.51 36.58
C PHE A 180 -22.14 18.85 36.16
N VAL A 181 -21.36 19.50 37.03
CA VAL A 181 -19.92 19.70 36.80
C VAL A 181 -19.22 18.34 36.72
N PHE A 182 -19.53 17.41 37.61
CA PHE A 182 -18.98 16.05 37.61
C PHE A 182 -19.34 15.28 36.34
N GLU A 183 -20.58 15.33 35.86
CA GLU A 183 -20.98 14.71 34.60
C GLU A 183 -20.13 15.22 33.42
N GLN A 184 -19.92 16.53 33.34
CA GLN A 184 -19.10 17.13 32.30
C GLN A 184 -17.62 16.75 32.45
N TYR A 185 -17.09 16.70 33.67
CA TYR A 185 -15.74 16.20 33.92
C TYR A 185 -15.54 14.78 33.37
N LEU A 186 -16.49 13.87 33.65
CA LEU A 186 -16.44 12.50 33.13
C LEU A 186 -16.53 12.45 31.60
N PHE A 187 -17.44 13.22 31.00
CA PHE A 187 -17.56 13.29 29.54
C PHE A 187 -16.26 13.75 28.89
N PHE A 188 -15.70 14.88 29.34
CA PHE A 188 -14.51 15.45 28.72
C PHE A 188 -13.27 14.58 28.96
N GLY A 189 -13.17 13.90 30.10
CA GLY A 189 -12.11 12.93 30.35
C GLY A 189 -12.12 11.78 29.34
N GLN A 190 -13.29 11.19 29.08
CA GLN A 190 -13.41 10.13 28.07
C GLN A 190 -13.26 10.67 26.64
N TRP A 191 -13.80 11.86 26.34
CA TRP A 191 -13.68 12.48 25.01
C TRP A 191 -12.23 12.79 24.66
N GLU A 192 -11.49 13.46 25.57
CA GLU A 192 -10.08 13.81 25.36
C GLU A 192 -9.24 12.52 25.16
N ALA A 193 -9.47 11.47 25.95
CA ALA A 193 -8.78 10.18 25.79
C ALA A 193 -9.07 9.49 24.44
N MET A 194 -10.33 9.48 23.99
CA MET A 194 -10.70 8.93 22.68
C MET A 194 -10.13 9.77 21.53
N HIS A 195 -10.17 11.10 21.66
CA HIS A 195 -9.66 12.03 20.65
C HIS A 195 -8.14 11.91 20.50
N ASP A 196 -7.41 11.82 21.61
CA ASP A 196 -5.96 11.61 21.60
C ASP A 196 -5.59 10.25 20.99
N TYR A 197 -6.38 9.20 21.25
CA TYR A 197 -6.21 7.91 20.60
C TYR A 197 -6.44 7.98 19.08
N ALA A 198 -7.47 8.72 18.63
CA ALA A 198 -7.70 8.95 17.20
C ALA A 198 -6.51 9.67 16.54
N ARG A 199 -5.99 10.73 17.17
CA ARG A 199 -4.83 11.49 16.68
C ARG A 199 -3.56 10.66 16.62
N ALA A 200 -3.29 9.86 17.65
CA ALA A 200 -2.15 8.93 17.68
C ALA A 200 -2.22 7.90 16.54
N ASN A 201 -3.42 7.61 16.04
CA ASN A 201 -3.68 6.72 14.92
C ASN A 201 -3.82 7.45 13.57
N GLY A 202 -3.51 8.75 13.49
CA GLY A 202 -3.63 9.56 12.27
C GLY A 202 -5.06 9.85 11.82
N ILE A 203 -6.06 9.61 12.69
CA ILE A 203 -7.47 9.83 12.41
C ILE A 203 -7.89 11.20 12.94
N ARG A 204 -8.48 12.01 12.08
CA ARG A 204 -9.05 13.32 12.45
C ARG A 204 -10.54 13.21 12.72
N LEU A 205 -10.98 13.77 13.83
CA LEU A 205 -12.40 13.89 14.14
C LEU A 205 -12.96 15.15 13.46
N MET A 206 -13.97 14.96 12.62
CA MET A 206 -14.72 16.06 12.00
C MET A 206 -16.06 16.21 12.69
N GLY A 207 -16.25 17.30 13.43
CA GLY A 207 -17.49 17.59 14.15
C GLY A 207 -18.42 18.48 13.35
N ASP A 208 -19.70 18.21 13.47
CA ASP A 208 -20.75 19.05 12.91
C ASP A 208 -21.23 20.10 13.94
N ILE A 209 -21.38 21.35 13.51
CA ILE A 209 -21.96 22.40 14.35
C ILE A 209 -23.19 23.04 13.71
N PRO A 210 -24.34 23.07 14.40
CA PRO A 210 -25.49 23.86 14.00
C PRO A 210 -25.11 25.34 13.93
N ILE A 211 -25.54 26.07 12.89
CA ILE A 211 -25.35 27.53 12.88
C ILE A 211 -26.10 28.19 14.05
N TYR A 212 -27.37 27.83 14.28
CA TYR A 212 -28.21 28.41 15.33
C TYR A 212 -28.12 27.64 16.66
N VAL A 213 -28.61 28.24 17.74
CA VAL A 213 -28.69 27.63 19.08
C VAL A 213 -30.15 27.43 19.48
N ALA A 214 -30.46 26.44 20.32
CA ALA A 214 -31.83 26.25 20.82
C ALA A 214 -32.29 27.47 21.66
N GLU A 215 -33.57 27.81 21.59
CA GLU A 215 -34.15 28.87 22.43
C GLU A 215 -34.04 28.53 23.93
N ASP A 216 -34.29 27.27 24.26
CA ASP A 216 -34.22 26.73 25.62
C ASP A 216 -32.81 26.21 25.91
N SER A 217 -31.84 27.13 25.89
CA SER A 217 -30.42 26.81 26.07
C SER A 217 -29.72 27.75 27.04
N CYS A 218 -28.67 27.23 27.67
CA CYS A 218 -27.76 27.98 28.50
C CYS A 218 -27.11 29.14 27.72
N ASP A 219 -26.86 28.95 26.41
CA ASP A 219 -26.26 29.97 25.55
C ASP A 219 -27.11 31.24 25.46
N VAL A 220 -28.43 31.08 25.27
CA VAL A 220 -29.38 32.19 25.18
C VAL A 220 -29.62 32.83 26.55
N TRP A 221 -29.80 32.01 27.60
CA TRP A 221 -30.01 32.50 28.96
C TRP A 221 -28.82 33.32 29.48
N LEU A 222 -27.59 32.90 29.18
CA LEU A 222 -26.37 33.63 29.58
C LEU A 222 -26.13 34.91 28.77
N ASN A 223 -26.57 34.95 27.51
CA ASN A 223 -26.21 36.01 26.58
C ASN A 223 -27.44 36.62 25.87
N PRO A 224 -28.48 37.06 26.60
CA PRO A 224 -29.73 37.52 25.99
C PRO A 224 -29.51 38.67 25.00
N ASP A 225 -28.54 39.55 25.27
CA ASP A 225 -28.20 40.70 24.43
C ASP A 225 -27.63 40.35 23.03
N MET A 226 -27.20 39.10 22.84
CA MET A 226 -26.67 38.61 21.55
C MET A 226 -27.77 38.11 20.61
N PHE A 227 -29.00 37.97 21.10
CA PHE A 227 -30.14 37.42 20.35
C PHE A 227 -31.27 38.45 20.19
N GLU A 228 -32.15 38.22 19.22
CA GLU A 228 -33.34 39.05 18.99
C GLU A 228 -34.48 38.62 19.92
N LEU A 229 -34.44 39.12 21.16
CA LEU A 229 -35.42 38.83 22.20
C LEU A 229 -36.23 40.08 22.58
N ASP A 230 -37.48 39.87 23.02
CA ASP A 230 -38.34 40.91 23.60
C ASP A 230 -38.01 41.19 25.09
N GLU A 231 -38.78 42.06 25.74
CA GLU A 231 -38.60 42.43 27.16
C GLU A 231 -38.82 41.23 28.11
N ASP A 232 -39.59 40.24 27.68
CA ASP A 232 -39.82 38.97 28.39
C ASP A 232 -38.79 37.89 27.98
N CYS A 233 -37.72 38.27 27.29
CA CYS A 233 -36.67 37.40 26.78
C CYS A 233 -37.18 36.27 25.85
N ARG A 234 -38.29 36.48 25.15
CA ARG A 234 -38.81 35.56 24.13
C ARG A 234 -38.33 35.97 22.74
N PRO A 235 -38.11 35.01 21.81
CA PRO A 235 -37.67 35.34 20.46
C PRO A 235 -38.70 36.23 19.74
N ILE A 236 -38.23 37.36 19.18
CA ILE A 236 -39.05 38.22 18.30
C ILE A 236 -39.17 37.55 16.92
N ARG A 237 -38.06 36.96 16.47
CA ARG A 237 -37.95 36.28 15.18
C ARG A 237 -37.07 35.05 15.32
N ILE A 238 -37.36 34.06 14.49
CA ILE A 238 -36.73 32.75 14.50
C ILE A 238 -36.14 32.39 13.13
N ALA A 239 -35.21 31.45 13.15
CA ALA A 239 -34.56 30.90 11.98
C ALA A 239 -35.42 29.85 11.27
N GLY A 240 -35.20 29.73 9.96
CA GLY A 240 -35.78 28.70 9.13
C GLY A 240 -35.29 28.78 7.69
N VAL A 241 -36.04 28.12 6.80
CA VAL A 241 -35.85 28.21 5.34
C VAL A 241 -37.21 28.40 4.67
N PRO A 242 -37.26 29.11 3.52
CA PRO A 242 -38.50 29.31 2.78
C PRO A 242 -39.08 27.98 2.26
N PRO A 243 -40.35 27.98 1.83
CA PRO A 243 -40.91 26.89 1.04
C PRO A 243 -39.99 26.45 -0.10
N ASP A 244 -39.73 25.16 -0.17
CA ASP A 244 -38.94 24.54 -1.24
C ASP A 244 -39.61 23.24 -1.72
N TYR A 245 -38.94 22.52 -2.62
CA TYR A 245 -39.47 21.28 -3.19
C TYR A 245 -39.48 20.10 -2.21
N PHE A 246 -38.82 20.21 -1.04
CA PHE A 246 -38.84 19.21 0.02
C PHE A 246 -39.96 19.48 1.04
N GLN A 247 -40.25 20.75 1.35
CA GLN A 247 -41.24 21.17 2.34
C GLN A 247 -42.07 22.35 1.81
N ALA A 248 -43.35 22.10 1.50
CA ALA A 248 -44.27 23.06 0.87
C ALA A 248 -44.55 24.31 1.72
N ASP A 249 -44.39 24.23 3.05
CA ASP A 249 -44.56 25.35 3.99
C ASP A 249 -43.23 25.97 4.45
N GLY A 250 -42.12 25.48 3.89
CA GLY A 250 -40.77 25.75 4.37
C GLY A 250 -40.53 25.07 5.72
N GLN A 251 -39.38 25.35 6.33
CA GLN A 251 -39.04 24.79 7.64
C GLN A 251 -38.89 25.91 8.66
N ARG A 252 -39.66 25.80 9.74
CA ARG A 252 -39.55 26.64 10.94
C ARG A 252 -38.71 25.88 11.96
N TRP A 253 -37.49 26.33 12.24
CA TRP A 253 -36.60 25.62 13.15
C TRP A 253 -36.75 26.03 14.62
N GLY A 254 -37.35 27.21 14.87
CA GLY A 254 -37.64 27.69 16.22
C GLY A 254 -36.46 28.34 16.95
N ASN A 255 -35.26 28.34 16.37
CA ASN A 255 -34.09 28.96 16.99
C ASN A 255 -34.15 30.49 16.92
N PRO A 256 -33.78 31.24 17.98
CA PRO A 256 -33.75 32.70 17.95
C PRO A 256 -32.71 33.22 16.96
N LEU A 257 -33.01 34.33 16.29
CA LEU A 257 -32.06 35.00 15.41
C LEU A 257 -30.98 35.77 16.20
N TYR A 258 -29.80 35.88 15.58
CA TYR A 258 -28.69 36.65 16.12
C TYR A 258 -28.90 38.14 15.95
N LYS A 259 -28.62 38.91 17.00
CA LYS A 259 -28.55 40.37 16.93
C LYS A 259 -27.19 40.78 16.37
N TRP A 260 -27.01 40.67 15.06
CA TRP A 260 -25.69 40.83 14.40
C TRP A 260 -24.99 42.17 14.68
N ASP A 261 -25.73 43.24 14.91
CA ASP A 261 -25.16 44.53 15.32
C ASP A 261 -24.54 44.49 16.73
N ALA A 262 -25.14 43.74 17.66
CA ALA A 262 -24.57 43.50 18.99
C ALA A 262 -23.29 42.67 18.90
N HIS A 263 -23.30 41.62 18.08
CA HIS A 263 -22.09 40.86 17.77
C HIS A 263 -21.01 41.73 17.14
N ALA A 264 -21.35 42.62 16.20
CA ALA A 264 -20.37 43.52 15.58
C ALA A 264 -19.73 44.48 16.61
N ARG A 265 -20.53 45.04 17.54
CA ARG A 265 -20.04 45.90 18.63
C ARG A 265 -19.06 45.19 19.56
N THR A 266 -19.28 43.90 19.82
CA THR A 266 -18.39 43.06 20.64
C THR A 266 -17.29 42.38 19.82
N GLN A 267 -17.05 42.82 18.57
CA GLN A 267 -16.07 42.23 17.66
C GLN A 267 -16.26 40.71 17.46
N TYR A 268 -17.50 40.25 17.46
CA TYR A 268 -17.91 38.85 17.30
C TYR A 268 -17.37 37.90 18.38
N ARG A 269 -17.00 38.40 19.56
CA ARG A 269 -16.37 37.62 20.65
C ARG A 269 -17.12 36.32 20.97
N TRP A 270 -18.46 36.37 21.08
CA TRP A 270 -19.26 35.17 21.37
C TRP A 270 -19.05 34.04 20.36
N TRP A 271 -19.02 34.36 19.06
CA TRP A 271 -18.77 33.37 18.00
C TRP A 271 -17.33 32.86 18.00
N VAL A 272 -16.36 33.72 18.34
CA VAL A 272 -14.96 33.31 18.47
C VAL A 272 -14.80 32.32 19.62
N GLU A 273 -15.35 32.60 20.81
CA GLU A 273 -15.27 31.69 21.96
C GLU A 273 -16.00 30.37 21.70
N ARG A 274 -17.16 30.40 21.04
CA ARG A 274 -17.89 29.20 20.62
C ARG A 274 -17.03 28.32 19.70
N LEU A 275 -16.46 28.89 18.64
CA LEU A 275 -15.62 28.14 17.71
C LEU A 275 -14.31 27.69 18.33
N LYS A 276 -13.76 28.43 19.28
CA LYS A 276 -12.58 28.03 20.06
C LYS A 276 -12.89 26.82 20.93
N ALA A 277 -14.03 26.80 21.62
CA ALA A 277 -14.46 25.66 22.42
C ALA A 277 -14.69 24.42 21.57
N VAL A 278 -15.40 24.54 20.44
CA VAL A 278 -15.60 23.42 19.52
C VAL A 278 -14.29 22.98 18.86
N GLY A 279 -13.41 23.92 18.52
CA GLY A 279 -12.07 23.61 17.99
C GLY A 279 -11.18 22.84 18.96
N SER A 280 -11.52 22.82 20.26
CA SER A 280 -10.87 21.94 21.25
C SER A 280 -11.41 20.50 21.22
N LEU A 281 -12.62 20.29 20.68
CA LEU A 281 -13.28 18.98 20.59
C LEU A 281 -13.00 18.26 19.27
N PHE A 282 -12.77 19.00 18.18
CA PHE A 282 -12.63 18.43 16.84
C PHE A 282 -11.44 19.02 16.09
N ASP A 283 -10.83 18.22 15.21
CA ASP A 283 -9.72 18.66 14.35
C ASP A 283 -10.20 19.39 13.09
N ILE A 284 -11.46 19.15 12.71
CA ILE A 284 -12.14 19.80 11.59
C ILE A 284 -13.58 20.11 12.00
N ILE A 285 -14.07 21.30 11.69
CA ILE A 285 -15.45 21.70 11.96
C ILE A 285 -16.22 21.82 10.66
N ARG A 286 -17.29 21.05 10.49
CA ARG A 286 -18.33 21.34 9.50
C ARG A 286 -19.29 22.35 10.13
N ILE A 287 -19.45 23.49 9.46
CA ILE A 287 -20.47 24.47 9.84
C ILE A 287 -21.72 24.19 9.03
N ASP A 288 -22.75 23.72 9.72
CA ASP A 288 -24.07 23.47 9.17
C ASP A 288 -24.70 24.78 8.69
N HIS A 289 -25.39 24.71 7.56
CA HIS A 289 -26.09 25.84 6.95
C HIS A 289 -25.24 27.13 6.85
N PHE A 290 -23.98 27.00 6.42
CA PHE A 290 -23.02 28.11 6.28
C PHE A 290 -23.57 29.27 5.44
N ILE A 291 -24.53 29.00 4.56
CA ILE A 291 -25.21 30.03 3.75
C ILE A 291 -25.84 31.15 4.60
N GLY A 292 -26.26 30.83 5.84
CA GLY A 292 -26.86 31.77 6.80
C GLY A 292 -25.95 32.94 7.18
N PHE A 293 -24.62 32.78 7.08
CA PHE A 293 -23.68 33.89 7.32
C PHE A 293 -23.62 34.90 6.17
N ALA A 294 -24.09 34.52 4.97
CA ALA A 294 -24.21 35.44 3.84
C ALA A 294 -25.62 36.06 3.81
N ASN A 295 -26.66 35.24 3.82
CA ASN A 295 -28.03 35.68 4.05
C ASN A 295 -28.79 34.60 4.84
N TYR A 296 -29.49 34.99 5.89
CA TYR A 296 -30.36 34.10 6.68
C TYR A 296 -31.82 34.41 6.41
N TYR A 297 -32.71 33.45 6.67
CA TYR A 297 -34.14 33.62 6.50
C TYR A 297 -34.81 33.85 7.86
N ALA A 298 -35.40 35.03 8.02
CA ALA A 298 -35.98 35.51 9.27
C ALA A 298 -37.50 35.34 9.23
N ILE A 299 -38.06 34.61 10.20
CA ILE A 299 -39.50 34.36 10.33
C ILE A 299 -39.99 35.04 11.62
N PRO A 300 -41.06 35.85 11.60
CA PRO A 300 -41.69 36.35 12.83
C PRO A 300 -42.08 35.19 13.76
N ALA A 301 -41.78 35.29 15.05
CA ALA A 301 -41.90 34.15 15.96
C ALA A 301 -43.34 33.62 16.13
N GLU A 302 -44.33 34.51 15.97
CA GLU A 302 -45.76 34.23 16.03
C GLU A 302 -46.29 33.41 14.84
N GLU A 303 -45.55 33.35 13.74
CA GLU A 303 -45.93 32.61 12.54
C GLU A 303 -45.86 31.09 12.79
N GLN A 304 -46.89 30.39 12.31
CA GLN A 304 -47.00 28.93 12.42
C GLN A 304 -46.19 28.21 11.32
N THR A 305 -45.83 28.90 10.24
CA THR A 305 -45.09 28.34 9.09
C THR A 305 -43.98 29.29 8.64
N ALA A 306 -43.07 28.82 7.78
CA ALA A 306 -41.98 29.65 7.26
C ALA A 306 -42.35 30.50 6.04
N ARG A 307 -43.61 30.45 5.57
CA ARG A 307 -44.07 31.13 4.35
C ARG A 307 -43.86 32.65 4.37
N ASN A 308 -44.05 33.28 5.53
CA ASN A 308 -44.02 34.74 5.69
C ASN A 308 -42.63 35.28 6.10
N GLY A 309 -41.59 34.45 6.06
CA GLY A 309 -40.23 34.90 6.34
C GLY A 309 -39.58 35.72 5.22
N LYS A 310 -38.44 36.34 5.51
CA LYS A 310 -37.67 37.15 4.55
C LYS A 310 -36.17 36.89 4.67
N TYR A 311 -35.46 36.91 3.54
CA TYR A 311 -34.00 36.87 3.54
C TYR A 311 -33.40 38.20 4.00
N GLU A 312 -32.49 38.13 4.97
CA GLU A 312 -31.73 39.26 5.50
C GLU A 312 -30.23 38.99 5.39
N ALA A 313 -29.42 40.05 5.40
CA ALA A 313 -27.97 39.93 5.26
C ALA A 313 -27.32 39.44 6.57
N GLY A 314 -26.54 38.37 6.48
CA GLY A 314 -25.70 37.90 7.59
C GLY A 314 -24.43 38.77 7.77
N PRO A 315 -23.54 38.41 8.72
CA PRO A 315 -22.34 39.18 9.04
C PRO A 315 -21.28 39.16 7.92
N GLY A 316 -21.37 38.20 7.00
CA GLY A 316 -20.45 38.04 5.87
C GLY A 316 -18.98 37.91 6.31
N ARG A 317 -18.09 38.63 5.62
CA ARG A 317 -16.63 38.54 5.84
C ARG A 317 -16.20 38.98 7.23
N LYS A 318 -16.89 39.95 7.85
CA LYS A 318 -16.45 40.58 9.11
C LYS A 318 -16.25 39.56 10.25
N LEU A 319 -17.15 38.58 10.35
CA LEU A 319 -17.03 37.49 11.32
C LEU A 319 -15.81 36.60 11.02
N PHE A 320 -15.69 36.13 9.78
CA PHE A 320 -14.62 35.19 9.41
C PHE A 320 -13.23 35.84 9.32
N GLU A 321 -13.14 37.16 9.11
CA GLU A 321 -11.90 37.93 9.29
C GLU A 321 -11.44 37.88 10.74
N ARG A 322 -12.38 38.00 11.69
CA ARG A 322 -12.08 37.86 13.11
C ARG A 322 -11.67 36.44 13.47
N ILE A 323 -12.42 35.44 13.01
CA ILE A 323 -12.10 34.02 13.25
C ILE A 323 -10.71 33.69 12.71
N ARG A 324 -10.37 34.10 11.48
CA ARG A 324 -9.04 33.87 10.89
C ARG A 324 -7.92 34.53 11.69
N LYS A 325 -8.19 35.68 12.31
CA LYS A 325 -7.21 36.40 13.14
C LYS A 325 -7.00 35.73 14.51
N GLU A 326 -8.07 35.28 15.16
CA GLU A 326 -7.99 34.72 16.52
C GLU A 326 -7.75 33.21 16.55
N LEU A 327 -8.19 32.49 15.53
CA LEU A 327 -8.14 31.04 15.41
C LEU A 327 -7.55 30.63 14.04
N PRO A 328 -6.29 30.99 13.75
CA PRO A 328 -5.69 30.80 12.42
C PRO A 328 -5.58 29.33 11.99
N ASP A 329 -5.46 28.41 12.95
CA ASP A 329 -5.31 26.97 12.70
C ASP A 329 -6.65 26.22 12.56
N LEU A 330 -7.77 26.90 12.76
CA LEU A 330 -9.10 26.28 12.74
C LEU A 330 -9.49 25.85 11.32
N LYS A 331 -9.72 24.55 11.14
CA LYS A 331 -10.13 23.98 9.85
C LYS A 331 -11.65 23.92 9.76
N ILE A 332 -12.21 24.62 8.78
CA ILE A 332 -13.66 24.72 8.56
C ILE A 332 -14.04 24.10 7.21
N VAL A 333 -15.09 23.26 7.21
CA VAL A 333 -15.85 22.84 6.03
C VAL A 333 -17.16 23.61 6.03
N ALA A 334 -17.48 24.25 4.91
CA ALA A 334 -18.69 25.04 4.78
C ALA A 334 -19.78 24.23 4.08
N GLU A 335 -20.92 24.03 4.73
CA GLU A 335 -22.09 23.50 4.06
C GLU A 335 -22.73 24.59 3.17
N ASP A 336 -22.45 24.52 1.87
CA ASP A 336 -23.00 25.38 0.82
C ASP A 336 -24.17 24.69 0.07
N LEU A 337 -25.04 23.98 0.80
CA LEU A 337 -26.23 23.31 0.23
C LEU A 337 -27.46 24.23 0.27
N GLY A 338 -28.41 24.04 -0.66
CA GLY A 338 -29.62 24.84 -0.80
C GLY A 338 -29.54 25.95 -1.86
N ASN A 339 -30.24 27.07 -1.67
CA ASN A 339 -30.25 28.18 -2.63
C ASN A 339 -28.97 29.04 -2.54
N VAL A 340 -27.94 28.64 -3.29
CA VAL A 340 -26.61 29.26 -3.25
C VAL A 340 -26.56 30.57 -4.05
N SER A 341 -26.86 31.69 -3.37
CA SER A 341 -26.73 33.04 -3.95
C SER A 341 -25.27 33.40 -4.32
N GLN A 342 -25.08 34.41 -5.20
CA GLN A 342 -23.74 34.89 -5.55
C GLN A 342 -22.95 35.39 -4.34
N LYS A 343 -23.61 35.90 -3.30
CA LYS A 343 -22.96 36.31 -2.04
C LYS A 343 -22.34 35.11 -1.31
N VAL A 344 -23.03 33.96 -1.28
CA VAL A 344 -22.49 32.71 -0.69
C VAL A 344 -21.26 32.25 -1.47
N LYS A 345 -21.34 32.22 -2.81
CA LYS A 345 -20.20 31.85 -3.67
C LYS A 345 -18.99 32.76 -3.44
N ASN A 346 -19.23 34.07 -3.29
CA ASN A 346 -18.18 35.05 -3.02
C ASN A 346 -17.58 34.90 -1.61
N LEU A 347 -18.40 34.57 -0.61
CA LEU A 347 -17.94 34.33 0.76
C LEU A 347 -17.09 33.06 0.85
N LEU A 348 -17.56 31.94 0.26
CA LEU A 348 -16.85 30.67 0.21
C LEU A 348 -15.51 30.79 -0.54
N LYS A 349 -15.52 31.46 -1.70
CA LYS A 349 -14.29 31.71 -2.47
C LYS A 349 -13.27 32.56 -1.70
N TRP A 350 -13.74 33.57 -0.97
CA TRP A 350 -12.88 34.45 -0.16
C TRP A 350 -12.38 33.76 1.12
N SER A 351 -13.21 32.92 1.75
CA SER A 351 -12.83 32.22 2.97
C SER A 351 -11.75 31.16 2.69
N GLY A 352 -11.81 30.55 1.51
CA GLY A 352 -10.95 29.44 1.11
C GLY A 352 -11.41 28.09 1.67
N TYR A 353 -12.55 28.05 2.38
CA TYR A 353 -13.08 26.83 2.97
C TYR A 353 -13.59 25.88 1.88
N PRO A 354 -13.37 24.56 2.02
CA PRO A 354 -13.98 23.58 1.15
C PRO A 354 -15.50 23.60 1.29
N GLY A 355 -16.21 23.65 0.15
CA GLY A 355 -17.65 23.44 0.07
C GLY A 355 -18.02 21.96 0.00
N MET A 356 -19.30 21.64 0.08
CA MET A 356 -19.86 20.30 0.02
C MET A 356 -20.42 19.98 -1.38
N LYS A 357 -20.31 18.71 -1.79
CA LYS A 357 -20.96 18.18 -3.00
C LYS A 357 -21.62 16.84 -2.67
N VAL A 358 -22.94 16.77 -2.77
CA VAL A 358 -23.72 15.54 -2.53
C VAL A 358 -24.07 14.84 -3.84
N MET A 359 -23.70 13.57 -4.00
CA MET A 359 -23.88 12.82 -5.23
C MET A 359 -25.35 12.54 -5.57
N GLN A 360 -26.20 12.32 -4.56
CA GLN A 360 -27.65 12.16 -4.76
C GLN A 360 -28.28 13.35 -5.49
N PHE A 361 -27.73 14.57 -5.36
CA PHE A 361 -28.24 15.77 -6.03
C PHE A 361 -27.75 15.94 -7.47
N ALA A 362 -26.90 15.04 -7.97
CA ALA A 362 -26.20 15.25 -9.23
C ALA A 362 -27.03 14.94 -10.49
N PHE A 363 -28.14 14.22 -10.35
CA PHE A 363 -28.74 13.49 -11.47
C PHE A 363 -30.12 13.98 -11.92
N ASP A 364 -30.68 15.01 -11.28
CA ASP A 364 -32.05 15.47 -11.55
C ASP A 364 -32.17 16.51 -12.69
N ASP A 365 -31.09 17.23 -13.04
CA ASP A 365 -31.15 18.41 -13.95
C ASP A 365 -30.42 18.27 -15.30
N GLY A 366 -30.31 17.08 -15.88
CA GLY A 366 -29.93 16.92 -17.30
C GLY A 366 -28.49 17.33 -17.71
N GLY A 367 -27.57 17.57 -16.77
CA GLY A 367 -26.13 17.61 -17.04
C GLY A 367 -25.37 18.89 -16.69
N ASP A 368 -26.04 20.00 -16.36
CA ASP A 368 -25.33 21.22 -15.91
C ASP A 368 -25.04 21.28 -14.39
N ASN A 369 -25.46 20.26 -13.65
CA ASN A 369 -25.41 20.23 -12.20
C ASN A 369 -23.97 20.15 -11.62
N THR A 370 -23.64 21.05 -10.67
CA THR A 370 -22.29 21.12 -10.05
C THR A 370 -21.95 19.94 -9.14
N HIS A 371 -22.96 19.15 -8.74
CA HIS A 371 -22.80 17.94 -7.94
C HIS A 371 -22.30 16.74 -8.76
N LEU A 372 -22.19 16.85 -10.09
CA LEU A 372 -21.64 15.79 -10.94
C LEU A 372 -20.14 15.55 -10.66
N PRO A 373 -19.68 14.29 -10.55
CA PRO A 373 -18.27 13.95 -10.25
C PRO A 373 -17.23 14.65 -11.11
N LYS A 374 -17.50 14.73 -12.42
CA LYS A 374 -16.61 15.37 -13.40
C LYS A 374 -16.47 16.89 -13.23
N LYS A 375 -17.37 17.52 -12.45
CA LYS A 375 -17.42 18.96 -12.19
C LYS A 375 -16.94 19.35 -10.79
N HIS A 376 -16.60 18.37 -9.93
CA HIS A 376 -16.11 18.66 -8.60
C HIS A 376 -14.79 19.44 -8.65
N PRO A 377 -14.68 20.59 -7.96
CA PRO A 377 -13.39 21.24 -7.76
C PRO A 377 -12.53 20.42 -6.78
N GLU A 378 -11.22 20.66 -6.76
CA GLU A 378 -10.34 19.98 -5.80
C GLU A 378 -10.67 20.35 -4.35
N ASN A 379 -10.88 21.64 -4.08
CA ASN A 379 -11.22 22.14 -2.74
C ASN A 379 -12.70 21.94 -2.38
N CYS A 380 -13.14 20.69 -2.30
CA CYS A 380 -14.46 20.33 -1.78
C CYS A 380 -14.44 19.01 -1.01
N VAL A 381 -15.51 18.78 -0.25
CA VAL A 381 -15.83 17.51 0.40
C VAL A 381 -17.03 16.90 -0.34
N VAL A 382 -16.83 15.73 -0.94
CA VAL A 382 -17.91 15.00 -1.62
C VAL A 382 -18.54 13.95 -0.69
N TYR A 383 -19.86 13.84 -0.76
CA TYR A 383 -20.69 12.89 -0.03
C TYR A 383 -21.52 12.06 -1.00
N THR A 384 -21.74 10.76 -0.73
CA THR A 384 -22.76 9.99 -1.45
C THR A 384 -24.16 10.52 -1.10
N GLY A 385 -24.45 10.60 0.20
CA GLY A 385 -25.61 11.27 0.81
C GLY A 385 -25.21 11.95 2.13
N THR A 386 -26.09 12.78 2.70
CA THR A 386 -25.87 13.40 4.02
C THR A 386 -26.69 12.69 5.12
N HIS A 387 -26.63 13.19 6.35
CA HIS A 387 -27.46 12.67 7.45
C HIS A 387 -28.96 13.01 7.31
N ASP A 388 -29.29 14.06 6.55
CA ASP A 388 -30.65 14.56 6.35
C ASP A 388 -31.38 13.90 5.18
N ASN A 389 -30.64 13.29 4.27
CA ASN A 389 -31.18 12.68 3.06
C ASN A 389 -31.66 11.23 3.32
N PRO A 390 -32.50 10.67 2.43
CA PRO A 390 -32.61 9.22 2.28
C PRO A 390 -31.23 8.56 2.14
N THR A 391 -31.10 7.30 2.56
CA THR A 391 -29.88 6.54 2.23
C THR A 391 -29.74 6.44 0.71
N SER A 392 -28.54 6.19 0.18
CA SER A 392 -28.37 6.15 -1.28
C SER A 392 -29.23 5.07 -1.95
N LEU A 393 -29.46 3.95 -1.25
CA LEU A 393 -30.42 2.92 -1.68
C LEU A 393 -31.87 3.41 -1.60
N GLY A 394 -32.23 4.12 -0.53
CA GLY A 394 -33.56 4.68 -0.34
C GLY A 394 -33.91 5.83 -1.28
N TRP A 395 -32.92 6.63 -1.72
CA TRP A 395 -33.08 7.61 -2.79
C TRP A 395 -33.29 6.91 -4.14
N TRP A 396 -32.52 5.87 -4.43
CA TRP A 396 -32.64 5.15 -5.70
C TRP A 396 -34.01 4.49 -5.87
N SER A 397 -34.61 3.96 -4.80
CA SER A 397 -35.91 3.28 -4.87
C SER A 397 -37.05 4.23 -5.23
N THR A 398 -36.92 5.53 -4.96
CA THR A 398 -37.93 6.56 -5.24
C THR A 398 -37.58 7.48 -6.42
N ALA A 399 -36.36 7.42 -6.94
CA ALA A 399 -35.93 8.22 -8.09
C ALA A 399 -36.70 7.85 -9.38
N SER A 400 -36.95 8.85 -10.24
CA SER A 400 -37.59 8.63 -11.55
C SER A 400 -36.69 7.81 -12.47
N GLU A 401 -37.28 7.12 -13.45
CA GLU A 401 -36.48 6.36 -14.43
C GLU A 401 -35.61 7.26 -15.30
N GLU A 402 -35.98 8.52 -15.52
CA GLU A 402 -35.12 9.51 -16.18
C GLU A 402 -33.85 9.77 -15.37
N THR A 403 -33.97 10.04 -14.07
CA THR A 403 -32.84 10.24 -13.14
C THR A 403 -31.97 8.97 -13.09
N LYS A 404 -32.58 7.80 -12.96
CA LYS A 404 -31.85 6.52 -12.95
C LYS A 404 -31.10 6.25 -14.24
N ALA A 405 -31.73 6.48 -15.39
CA ALA A 405 -31.09 6.32 -16.70
C ALA A 405 -29.90 7.29 -16.87
N PHE A 406 -30.03 8.52 -16.38
CA PHE A 406 -28.95 9.50 -16.41
C PHE A 406 -27.80 9.13 -15.46
N ALA A 407 -28.09 8.66 -14.25
CA ALA A 407 -27.11 8.15 -13.30
C ALA A 407 -26.34 6.94 -13.86
N ARG A 408 -27.06 5.94 -14.41
CA ARG A 408 -26.44 4.74 -15.05
C ARG A 408 -25.44 5.13 -16.13
N ARG A 409 -25.80 6.08 -17.01
CA ARG A 409 -24.87 6.59 -18.05
C ARG A 409 -23.68 7.33 -17.45
N THR A 410 -23.91 8.23 -16.50
CA THR A 410 -22.88 9.09 -15.94
C THR A 410 -21.86 8.33 -15.11
N LEU A 411 -22.32 7.34 -14.33
CA LEU A 411 -21.49 6.47 -13.48
C LEU A 411 -20.98 5.22 -14.21
N LYS A 412 -21.23 5.10 -15.53
CA LYS A 412 -20.82 3.97 -16.38
C LYS A 412 -21.30 2.61 -15.84
N MET A 413 -22.53 2.55 -15.33
CA MET A 413 -23.16 1.32 -14.86
C MET A 413 -23.63 0.45 -16.03
N PRO A 414 -23.71 -0.89 -15.87
CA PRO A 414 -24.34 -1.76 -16.85
C PRO A 414 -25.78 -1.34 -17.15
N LYS A 415 -26.23 -1.58 -18.39
CA LYS A 415 -27.60 -1.28 -18.81
C LYS A 415 -28.59 -2.05 -17.92
N ASN A 416 -29.57 -1.34 -17.34
CA ASN A 416 -30.57 -1.85 -16.39
C ASN A 416 -30.04 -2.31 -15.01
N SER A 417 -28.80 -1.97 -14.63
CA SER A 417 -28.31 -2.24 -13.26
C SER A 417 -29.00 -1.33 -12.23
N ASP A 418 -29.30 -1.89 -11.06
CA ASP A 418 -29.81 -1.18 -9.88
C ASP A 418 -28.81 -1.11 -8.71
N ASP A 419 -27.56 -1.52 -8.95
CA ASP A 419 -26.47 -1.48 -7.96
C ASP A 419 -25.88 -0.08 -7.81
N ILE A 420 -26.73 0.87 -7.43
CA ILE A 420 -26.40 2.30 -7.38
C ILE A 420 -25.37 2.65 -6.31
N VAL A 421 -25.42 2.00 -5.14
CA VAL A 421 -24.60 2.38 -3.98
C VAL A 421 -23.10 2.19 -4.27
N PRO A 422 -22.63 1.02 -4.77
CA PRO A 422 -21.24 0.88 -5.21
C PRO A 422 -20.84 1.88 -6.31
N ALA A 423 -21.76 2.20 -7.22
CA ALA A 423 -21.49 3.13 -8.32
C ALA A 423 -21.30 4.58 -7.83
N LEU A 424 -22.12 5.05 -6.88
CA LEU A 424 -21.98 6.36 -6.25
C LEU A 424 -20.67 6.47 -5.48
N ILE A 425 -20.33 5.45 -4.68
CA ILE A 425 -19.08 5.39 -3.92
C ILE A 425 -17.89 5.47 -4.89
N LYS A 426 -17.86 4.62 -5.92
CA LYS A 426 -16.80 4.64 -6.93
C LYS A 426 -16.69 5.99 -7.62
N GLY A 427 -17.81 6.57 -8.06
CA GLY A 427 -17.84 7.88 -8.71
C GLY A 427 -17.35 9.02 -7.81
N ALA A 428 -17.65 8.98 -6.51
CA ALA A 428 -17.13 9.94 -5.54
C ALA A 428 -15.61 9.80 -5.35
N PHE A 429 -15.11 8.57 -5.26
CA PHE A 429 -13.67 8.29 -5.09
C PHE A 429 -12.84 8.67 -6.32
N GLU A 430 -13.37 8.44 -7.53
CA GLU A 430 -12.76 8.82 -8.81
C GLU A 430 -12.82 10.35 -9.09
N SER A 431 -13.57 11.12 -8.30
CA SER A 431 -13.66 12.57 -8.49
C SER A 431 -12.38 13.31 -8.11
N ARG A 432 -12.31 14.59 -8.51
CA ARG A 432 -11.19 15.48 -8.17
C ARG A 432 -11.21 15.98 -6.72
N ALA A 433 -12.28 15.72 -5.96
CA ALA A 433 -12.44 16.23 -4.59
C ALA A 433 -11.28 15.81 -3.68
N ASN A 434 -10.78 16.73 -2.86
CA ASN A 434 -9.73 16.43 -1.89
C ASN A 434 -10.21 15.49 -0.79
N THR A 435 -11.48 15.56 -0.40
CA THR A 435 -12.06 14.73 0.67
C THR A 435 -13.32 14.02 0.19
N VAL A 436 -13.42 12.72 0.45
CA VAL A 436 -14.63 11.92 0.22
C VAL A 436 -15.14 11.42 1.56
N ILE A 437 -16.40 11.69 1.90
CA ILE A 437 -17.04 11.14 3.10
C ILE A 437 -18.23 10.29 2.67
N VAL A 438 -18.30 9.05 3.13
CA VAL A 438 -19.42 8.14 2.83
C VAL A 438 -20.13 7.78 4.13
N PRO A 439 -21.48 7.89 4.23
CA PRO A 439 -22.21 7.40 5.40
C PRO A 439 -22.03 5.90 5.59
N MET A 440 -21.94 5.44 6.84
CA MET A 440 -21.79 4.01 7.15
C MET A 440 -22.93 3.16 6.56
N GLN A 441 -24.14 3.69 6.47
CA GLN A 441 -25.28 3.02 5.84
C GLN A 441 -25.04 2.69 4.38
N ASP A 442 -24.36 3.56 3.63
CA ASP A 442 -24.05 3.32 2.22
C ASP A 442 -22.94 2.27 2.09
N TRP A 443 -21.96 2.26 2.98
CA TRP A 443 -20.95 1.19 3.00
C TRP A 443 -21.55 -0.19 3.27
N LEU A 444 -22.55 -0.26 4.15
CA LEU A 444 -23.29 -1.46 4.48
C LEU A 444 -24.43 -1.79 3.49
N GLY A 445 -24.78 -0.87 2.59
CA GLY A 445 -25.86 -1.04 1.61
C GLY A 445 -27.27 -1.04 2.23
N LEU A 446 -27.51 -0.24 3.27
CA LEU A 446 -28.75 -0.21 4.05
C LEU A 446 -29.81 0.75 3.48
N GLY A 447 -31.09 0.44 3.70
CA GLY A 447 -32.24 1.23 3.26
C GLY A 447 -32.65 2.34 4.22
N ASN A 448 -33.79 2.98 3.93
CA ASN A 448 -34.29 4.14 4.69
C ASN A 448 -34.70 3.81 6.14
N GLU A 449 -34.88 2.54 6.48
CA GLU A 449 -35.08 2.07 7.85
C GLU A 449 -33.88 2.37 8.77
N CYS A 450 -32.72 2.68 8.18
CA CYS A 450 -31.46 3.00 8.85
C CYS A 450 -31.06 4.48 8.79
N ARG A 451 -32.00 5.38 8.49
CA ARG A 451 -31.74 6.83 8.48
C ARG A 451 -31.34 7.33 9.87
N MET A 452 -30.36 8.24 9.90
CA MET A 452 -29.95 8.93 11.13
C MET A 452 -30.90 10.08 11.49
N ASN A 453 -31.38 10.84 10.51
CA ASN A 453 -32.25 12.00 10.76
C ASN A 453 -33.45 12.06 9.79
N PHE A 454 -34.57 12.60 10.29
CA PHE A 454 -35.80 12.92 9.56
C PHE A 454 -36.11 14.41 9.72
N PRO A 455 -35.57 15.28 8.83
CA PRO A 455 -35.74 16.72 8.91
C PRO A 455 -37.21 17.15 9.02
N GLY A 456 -37.51 18.05 9.97
CA GLY A 456 -38.86 18.61 10.16
C GLY A 456 -39.85 17.73 10.93
N VAL A 457 -39.42 16.59 11.49
CA VAL A 457 -40.26 15.70 12.30
C VAL A 457 -39.85 15.74 13.78
N PRO A 458 -40.79 15.86 14.73
CA PRO A 458 -40.49 16.04 16.16
C PRO A 458 -40.13 14.75 16.92
N SER A 459 -39.96 13.61 16.23
CA SER A 459 -39.55 12.35 16.87
C SER A 459 -38.94 11.38 15.85
N GLY A 460 -38.21 10.38 16.33
CA GLY A 460 -37.62 9.32 15.49
C GLY A 460 -36.22 9.62 14.95
N ASN A 461 -35.61 10.73 15.36
CA ASN A 461 -34.28 11.13 14.93
C ASN A 461 -33.18 10.54 15.84
N TRP A 462 -31.97 10.32 15.30
CA TRP A 462 -30.78 9.74 15.95
C TRP A 462 -30.97 8.36 16.62
N GLN A 463 -32.07 7.67 16.32
CA GLN A 463 -32.34 6.35 16.88
C GLN A 463 -31.53 5.22 16.24
N TRP A 464 -31.12 5.33 14.97
CA TRP A 464 -30.50 4.20 14.27
C TRP A 464 -29.19 3.74 14.91
N ARG A 465 -29.06 2.42 15.07
CA ARG A 465 -27.84 1.74 15.54
C ARG A 465 -27.38 0.68 14.54
N MET A 466 -26.09 0.71 14.22
CA MET A 466 -25.44 -0.36 13.48
C MET A 466 -25.49 -1.65 14.30
N GLN A 467 -25.79 -2.78 13.66
CA GLN A 467 -25.75 -4.09 14.30
C GLN A 467 -24.33 -4.65 14.32
N PRO A 468 -23.95 -5.45 15.34
CA PRO A 468 -22.66 -6.14 15.36
C PRO A 468 -22.47 -6.98 14.09
N THR A 469 -21.40 -6.74 13.34
CA THR A 469 -21.09 -7.45 12.10
C THR A 469 -19.58 -7.51 11.88
N ASP A 470 -19.10 -8.49 11.11
CA ASP A 470 -17.69 -8.57 10.72
C ASP A 470 -17.37 -7.49 9.67
N LEU A 471 -16.60 -6.49 10.09
CA LEU A 471 -16.19 -5.37 9.24
C LEU A 471 -14.93 -5.68 8.42
N ALA A 472 -14.25 -6.82 8.61
CA ALA A 472 -13.01 -7.13 7.90
C ALA A 472 -13.16 -7.15 6.36
N PRO A 473 -14.20 -7.76 5.77
CA PRO A 473 -14.42 -7.69 4.32
C PRO A 473 -14.65 -6.27 3.81
N LEU A 474 -15.41 -5.46 4.57
CA LEU A 474 -15.66 -4.07 4.24
C LEU A 474 -14.38 -3.24 4.31
N CYS A 475 -13.58 -3.43 5.37
CA CYS A 475 -12.29 -2.78 5.56
C CYS A 475 -11.36 -3.01 4.36
N ARG A 476 -11.21 -4.26 3.91
CA ARG A 476 -10.42 -4.60 2.71
C ARG A 476 -10.95 -3.91 1.44
N ARG A 477 -12.27 -3.86 1.26
CA ARG A 477 -12.90 -3.18 0.11
C ARG A 477 -12.64 -1.67 0.12
N ILE A 478 -12.79 -1.01 1.26
CA ILE A 478 -12.52 0.43 1.42
C ILE A 478 -11.04 0.71 1.18
N ARG A 479 -10.15 -0.10 1.75
CA ARG A 479 -8.70 0.01 1.58
C ARG A 479 -8.29 -0.11 0.11
N ALA A 480 -8.79 -1.12 -0.59
CA ALA A 480 -8.50 -1.30 -2.02
C ALA A 480 -8.93 -0.07 -2.84
N LEU A 481 -10.09 0.51 -2.54
CA LEU A 481 -10.57 1.71 -3.21
C LEU A 481 -9.71 2.96 -2.88
N ASN A 482 -9.29 3.11 -1.63
CA ASN A 482 -8.35 4.15 -1.21
C ASN A 482 -7.01 4.04 -1.94
N LYS A 483 -6.43 2.83 -2.01
CA LYS A 483 -5.20 2.55 -2.76
C LYS A 483 -5.36 2.88 -4.24
N ALA A 484 -6.43 2.40 -4.87
CA ALA A 484 -6.70 2.60 -6.29
C ALA A 484 -6.91 4.08 -6.69
N THR A 485 -7.34 4.94 -5.77
CA THR A 485 -7.65 6.36 -6.05
C THR A 485 -6.65 7.35 -5.44
N GLY A 486 -5.53 6.86 -4.89
CA GLY A 486 -4.50 7.69 -4.27
C GLY A 486 -4.97 8.42 -3.01
N ARG A 487 -5.92 7.81 -2.27
CA ARG A 487 -6.49 8.32 -1.00
C ARG A 487 -6.00 7.54 0.23
N TYR A 488 -5.22 6.49 0.01
CA TYR A 488 -4.58 5.71 1.07
C TYR A 488 -3.39 6.51 1.62
N ASN A 489 -3.57 7.12 2.79
CA ASN A 489 -2.48 7.75 3.50
C ASN A 489 -1.70 6.68 4.27
N VAL A 490 -0.60 6.22 3.70
CA VAL A 490 0.45 5.55 4.48
C VAL A 490 1.09 6.63 5.34
N GLU A 491 1.31 6.39 6.64
CA GLU A 491 2.15 7.27 7.46
C GLU A 491 3.41 7.63 6.68
N THR A 492 3.73 8.93 6.63
CA THR A 492 4.95 9.40 5.97
C THR A 492 6.15 8.88 6.76
N LEU A 493 6.73 7.80 6.25
CA LEU A 493 8.02 7.31 6.70
C LEU A 493 9.07 8.41 6.58
N SER A 494 9.80 8.62 7.66
CA SER A 494 10.89 9.58 7.74
C SER A 494 12.22 8.84 7.82
N GLY A 495 13.16 9.24 6.96
CA GLY A 495 14.56 8.84 7.06
C GLY A 495 15.18 9.18 8.42
N ALA A 496 14.75 10.28 9.08
CA ALA A 496 15.19 10.60 10.43
C ALA A 496 14.76 9.54 11.47
N GLU A 497 13.55 9.01 11.36
CA GLU A 497 13.08 7.94 12.26
C GLU A 497 13.82 6.62 12.01
N ILE A 498 14.09 6.29 10.74
CA ILE A 498 14.95 5.14 10.39
C ILE A 498 16.33 5.30 11.03
N ILE A 499 16.95 6.48 10.94
CA ILE A 499 18.27 6.73 11.53
C ILE A 499 18.22 6.73 13.06
N ARG A 500 17.14 7.20 13.68
CA ARG A 500 16.92 7.12 15.12
C ARG A 500 16.88 5.67 15.58
N LYS A 501 16.04 4.83 14.97
CA LYS A 501 15.95 3.39 15.27
C LYS A 501 17.25 2.65 14.96
N ALA A 502 17.92 2.97 13.86
CA ALA A 502 19.23 2.39 13.55
C ALA A 502 20.26 2.73 14.64
N SER A 503 20.23 3.95 15.19
CA SER A 503 21.10 4.34 16.32
C SER A 503 20.82 3.48 17.56
N ASP A 504 19.55 3.25 17.89
CA ASP A 504 19.14 2.39 19.02
C ASP A 504 19.62 0.94 18.80
N ILE A 505 19.48 0.43 17.58
CA ILE A 505 19.92 -0.92 17.19
C ILE A 505 21.44 -1.05 17.27
N ILE A 506 22.19 -0.05 16.79
CA ILE A 506 23.66 -0.03 16.89
C ILE A 506 24.11 -0.05 18.35
N ALA A 507 23.49 0.77 19.21
CA ALA A 507 23.81 0.80 20.63
C ALA A 507 23.48 -0.53 21.32
N GLY A 508 22.31 -1.11 21.01
CA GLY A 508 21.80 -2.32 21.66
C GLY A 508 22.46 -3.63 21.19
N ARG A 509 22.74 -3.77 19.89
CA ARG A 509 23.30 -5.01 19.30
C ARG A 509 24.82 -4.98 19.13
N HIS A 510 25.37 -3.82 18.78
CA HIS A 510 26.79 -3.68 18.41
C HIS A 510 27.63 -2.95 19.47
N HIS A 511 26.99 -2.41 20.51
CA HIS A 511 27.64 -1.71 21.62
C HIS A 511 28.62 -0.60 21.16
N THR A 512 28.23 0.12 20.11
CA THR A 512 28.98 1.25 19.56
C THR A 512 28.03 2.42 19.25
N THR A 513 28.53 3.51 18.66
CA THR A 513 27.71 4.63 18.17
C THR A 513 27.60 4.59 16.65
N LEU A 514 26.62 5.29 16.11
CA LEU A 514 26.38 5.33 14.66
C LEU A 514 27.61 5.85 13.88
N GLU A 515 28.35 6.80 14.44
CA GLU A 515 29.55 7.41 13.84
C GLU A 515 30.77 6.49 13.83
N LYS A 516 30.76 5.45 14.69
CA LYS A 516 31.85 4.47 14.82
C LYS A 516 31.48 3.11 14.26
N ALA A 517 30.26 2.95 13.75
CA ALA A 517 29.78 1.70 13.20
C ALA A 517 30.54 1.35 11.92
N THR A 518 30.93 0.09 11.76
CA THR A 518 31.46 -0.39 10.49
C THR A 518 30.34 -0.45 9.43
N PRO A 519 30.66 -0.50 8.12
CA PRO A 519 29.64 -0.60 7.08
C PRO A 519 28.68 -1.78 7.28
N VAL A 520 29.19 -2.91 7.79
CA VAL A 520 28.39 -4.09 8.14
C VAL A 520 27.41 -3.82 9.28
N GLN A 521 27.87 -3.17 10.35
CA GLN A 521 27.01 -2.83 11.50
C GLN A 521 25.95 -1.79 11.11
N LEU A 522 26.33 -0.84 10.26
CA LEU A 522 25.42 0.17 9.72
C LEU A 522 24.37 -0.47 8.81
N HIS A 523 24.76 -1.40 7.93
CA HIS A 523 23.85 -2.17 7.08
C HIS A 523 22.84 -2.97 7.91
N ASP A 524 23.31 -3.72 8.90
CA ASP A 524 22.47 -4.48 9.82
C ASP A 524 21.41 -3.58 10.48
N ALA A 525 21.84 -2.43 11.03
CA ALA A 525 20.94 -1.55 11.76
C ALA A 525 19.93 -0.81 10.88
N ILE A 526 20.36 -0.27 9.73
CA ILE A 526 19.48 0.41 8.78
C ILE A 526 18.46 -0.57 8.20
N ALA A 527 18.90 -1.78 7.84
CA ALA A 527 18.01 -2.81 7.33
C ALA A 527 16.97 -3.22 8.36
N HIS A 528 17.35 -3.51 9.60
CA HIS A 528 16.39 -3.85 10.66
C HIS A 528 15.42 -2.69 10.96
N ALA A 529 15.91 -1.44 11.01
CA ALA A 529 15.05 -0.28 11.18
C ALA A 529 14.01 -0.19 10.04
N ALA A 530 14.45 -0.33 8.79
CA ALA A 530 13.55 -0.36 7.64
C ALA A 530 12.56 -1.54 7.69
N MET A 531 13.01 -2.74 8.09
CA MET A 531 12.14 -3.92 8.25
C MET A 531 11.04 -3.69 9.31
N ILE A 532 11.37 -3.03 10.43
CA ILE A 532 10.39 -2.66 11.47
C ILE A 532 9.35 -1.70 10.91
N GLU A 533 9.79 -0.70 10.15
CA GLU A 533 8.90 0.31 9.55
C GLU A 533 7.92 -0.27 8.54
N ILE A 534 8.36 -1.25 7.73
CA ILE A 534 7.49 -1.85 6.71
C ILE A 534 6.62 -3.00 7.24
N ALA A 535 6.95 -3.56 8.41
CA ALA A 535 6.29 -4.77 8.93
C ALA A 535 4.76 -4.67 9.01
N PRO A 536 4.14 -3.56 9.49
CA PRO A 536 2.69 -3.45 9.55
C PRO A 536 2.04 -3.54 8.17
N GLN A 537 2.57 -2.81 7.18
CA GLN A 537 2.03 -2.82 5.81
C GLN A 537 2.27 -4.17 5.13
N TRP A 538 3.42 -4.80 5.36
CA TRP A 538 3.73 -6.09 4.77
C TRP A 538 2.85 -7.21 5.32
N ALA A 539 2.53 -7.20 6.63
CA ALA A 539 1.58 -8.13 7.23
C ALA A 539 0.19 -8.01 6.59
N VAL A 540 -0.28 -6.77 6.41
CA VAL A 540 -1.54 -6.47 5.74
C VAL A 540 -1.54 -6.95 4.28
N ASP A 541 -0.50 -6.64 3.51
CA ASP A 541 -0.42 -7.04 2.11
C ASP A 541 -0.34 -8.57 1.95
N ASN A 542 0.33 -9.27 2.88
CA ASN A 542 0.34 -10.73 2.92
C ASN A 542 -1.07 -11.29 3.17
N GLU A 543 -1.81 -10.74 4.14
CA GLU A 543 -3.18 -11.19 4.45
C GLU A 543 -4.15 -10.93 3.28
N ASP A 544 -4.10 -9.74 2.68
CA ASP A 544 -4.94 -9.37 1.54
C ASP A 544 -4.68 -10.32 0.33
N ARG A 545 -3.42 -10.71 0.10
CA ARG A 545 -3.04 -11.66 -0.96
C ARG A 545 -3.58 -13.07 -0.75
N MET A 546 -3.66 -13.56 0.49
CA MET A 546 -4.15 -14.92 0.77
C MET A 546 -5.65 -15.11 0.46
N HIS A 547 -6.43 -14.03 0.54
CA HIS A 547 -7.88 -14.05 0.28
C HIS A 547 -8.23 -13.90 -1.20
N GLY A 548 -7.38 -13.22 -1.97
CA GLY A 548 -7.58 -12.93 -3.38
C GLY A 548 -6.86 -13.88 -4.34
N ARG A 549 -7.17 -13.77 -5.63
CA ARG A 549 -6.39 -14.45 -6.66
C ARG A 549 -5.01 -13.79 -6.76
N HIS A 550 -3.96 -14.58 -6.64
CA HIS A 550 -2.58 -14.09 -6.68
C HIS A 550 -1.70 -14.97 -7.57
N ALA A 551 -0.67 -14.35 -8.15
CA ALA A 551 0.31 -15.00 -9.00
C ALA A 551 1.53 -15.43 -8.18
N LEU A 552 2.18 -16.52 -8.59
CA LEU A 552 3.32 -17.11 -7.90
C LEU A 552 4.40 -17.44 -8.93
N TYR A 553 5.56 -16.81 -8.80
CA TYR A 553 6.68 -16.97 -9.72
C TYR A 553 7.66 -18.00 -9.19
N LEU A 554 7.81 -19.14 -9.86
CA LEU A 554 8.81 -20.14 -9.49
C LEU A 554 10.03 -19.98 -10.39
N SER A 555 11.19 -19.68 -9.80
CA SER A 555 12.45 -19.50 -10.52
C SER A 555 13.61 -20.13 -9.76
N ALA A 556 14.55 -20.72 -10.50
CA ALA A 556 15.80 -21.21 -9.94
C ALA A 556 16.75 -20.06 -9.56
N GLU A 557 16.53 -18.85 -10.06
CA GLU A 557 17.38 -17.70 -9.74
C GLU A 557 16.59 -16.39 -9.57
N TYR A 558 17.11 -15.52 -8.70
CA TYR A 558 16.69 -14.14 -8.50
C TYR A 558 17.94 -13.26 -8.35
N LEU A 559 18.27 -12.47 -9.36
CA LEU A 559 19.44 -11.58 -9.29
C LEU A 559 18.99 -10.25 -8.69
N MET A 560 18.81 -10.19 -7.37
CA MET A 560 18.24 -9.02 -6.67
C MET A 560 19.18 -7.80 -6.69
N GLY A 561 20.50 -8.04 -6.61
CA GLY A 561 21.53 -7.01 -6.42
C GLY A 561 21.61 -6.57 -4.96
N ARG A 562 22.30 -5.45 -4.69
CA ARG A 562 22.26 -4.83 -3.37
C ARG A 562 20.85 -4.35 -3.02
N LEU A 563 20.40 -4.74 -1.84
CA LEU A 563 19.04 -4.46 -1.37
C LEU A 563 18.92 -3.10 -0.68
N VAL A 564 19.91 -2.68 0.11
CA VAL A 564 19.78 -1.49 0.96
C VAL A 564 19.40 -0.23 0.19
N TYR A 565 20.11 0.07 -0.91
CA TYR A 565 19.83 1.25 -1.73
C TYR A 565 18.45 1.16 -2.40
N ASN A 566 18.11 0.00 -2.96
CA ASN A 566 16.84 -0.20 -3.63
C ASN A 566 15.65 -0.16 -2.67
N ASN A 567 15.79 -0.76 -1.49
CA ASN A 567 14.73 -0.78 -0.49
C ASN A 567 14.48 0.63 0.05
N LEU A 568 15.54 1.37 0.40
CA LEU A 568 15.40 2.77 0.80
C LEU A 568 14.85 3.66 -0.33
N TYR A 569 15.21 3.39 -1.58
CA TYR A 569 14.70 4.10 -2.76
C TYR A 569 13.22 3.81 -3.01
N SER A 570 12.81 2.54 -3.01
CA SER A 570 11.41 2.13 -3.12
C SER A 570 10.58 2.59 -1.91
N MET A 571 11.22 2.72 -0.75
CA MET A 571 10.63 3.36 0.42
C MET A 571 10.56 4.88 0.28
N GLY A 572 11.13 5.54 -0.73
CA GLY A 572 11.08 6.99 -0.89
C GLY A 572 11.86 7.79 0.15
N VAL A 573 12.76 7.14 0.91
CA VAL A 573 13.50 7.75 2.03
C VAL A 573 15.02 7.78 1.82
N LEU A 574 15.53 7.22 0.72
CA LEU A 574 16.96 7.13 0.43
C LEU A 574 17.71 8.46 0.60
N ASN A 575 17.19 9.54 0.02
CA ASN A 575 17.84 10.85 0.06
C ASN A 575 17.82 11.46 1.48
N GLU A 576 16.74 11.25 2.23
CA GLU A 576 16.64 11.72 3.61
C GLU A 576 17.61 10.95 4.51
N VAL A 577 17.65 9.62 4.41
CA VAL A 577 18.61 8.77 5.13
C VAL A 577 20.05 9.19 4.83
N LYS A 578 20.37 9.43 3.54
CA LYS A 578 21.69 9.93 3.13
C LYS A 578 22.02 11.27 3.78
N ALA A 579 21.07 12.21 3.81
CA ALA A 579 21.27 13.51 4.43
C ALA A 579 21.44 13.43 5.96
N GLU A 580 20.67 12.57 6.63
CA GLU A 580 20.74 12.37 8.08
C GLU A 580 22.07 11.72 8.53
N LEU A 581 22.59 10.76 7.77
CA LEU A 581 23.92 10.20 8.02
C LEU A 581 25.02 11.24 7.81
N ALA A 582 24.92 12.04 6.74
CA ALA A 582 25.91 13.07 6.43
C ALA A 582 26.01 14.14 7.53
N LYS A 583 24.89 14.53 8.17
CA LYS A 583 24.89 15.43 9.34
C LYS A 583 25.71 14.90 10.52
N ARG A 584 25.94 13.58 10.58
CA ARG A 584 26.69 12.88 11.62
C ARG A 584 28.08 12.43 11.14
N GLY A 585 28.51 12.86 9.97
CA GLY A 585 29.82 12.51 9.39
C GLY A 585 29.92 11.08 8.86
N VAL A 586 28.80 10.39 8.63
CA VAL A 586 28.76 9.03 8.07
C VAL A 586 28.29 9.07 6.62
N SER A 587 28.95 8.31 5.74
CA SER A 587 28.60 8.23 4.33
C SER A 587 27.79 6.98 4.03
N LEU A 588 26.60 7.15 3.44
CA LEU A 588 25.82 6.00 2.95
C LEU A 588 26.56 5.25 1.82
N ALA A 589 27.54 5.89 1.15
CA ALA A 589 28.35 5.23 0.13
C ALA A 589 29.28 4.15 0.71
N ASP A 590 29.53 4.14 2.02
CA ASP A 590 30.34 3.11 2.67
C ASP A 590 29.66 1.72 2.57
N LEU A 591 28.33 1.70 2.37
CA LEU A 591 27.58 0.46 2.13
C LEU A 591 27.82 -0.16 0.73
N GLU A 592 28.62 0.47 -0.13
CA GLU A 592 29.11 -0.13 -1.38
C GLU A 592 29.98 -1.38 -1.15
N GLU A 593 30.56 -1.52 0.06
CA GLU A 593 31.30 -2.71 0.53
C GLU A 593 30.40 -3.93 0.78
N ILE A 594 29.09 -3.73 0.92
CA ILE A 594 28.14 -4.83 1.13
C ILE A 594 27.94 -5.59 -0.17
N GLU A 595 28.14 -6.91 -0.11
CA GLU A 595 28.00 -7.81 -1.26
C GLU A 595 26.53 -7.90 -1.76
N ASP A 596 26.38 -8.20 -3.05
CA ASP A 596 25.08 -8.50 -3.66
C ASP A 596 24.49 -9.79 -3.07
N ALA A 597 23.17 -9.88 -2.97
CA ALA A 597 22.53 -11.16 -2.67
C ALA A 597 22.81 -12.17 -3.82
N ALA A 598 23.64 -13.18 -3.55
CA ALA A 598 24.13 -14.13 -4.54
C ALA A 598 23.07 -15.22 -4.85
N LEU A 599 21.91 -14.80 -5.34
CA LEU A 599 20.73 -15.63 -5.56
C LEU A 599 20.43 -15.90 -7.05
N GLY A 600 21.28 -15.38 -7.96
CA GLY A 600 21.09 -15.56 -9.39
C GLY A 600 22.36 -15.35 -10.20
N ASN A 601 22.29 -15.68 -11.50
CA ASN A 601 23.43 -15.55 -12.42
C ASN A 601 23.14 -14.56 -13.56
N GLY A 602 22.04 -14.74 -14.29
CA GLY A 602 21.86 -14.08 -15.60
C GLY A 602 20.57 -13.30 -15.79
N GLY A 603 20.21 -13.14 -17.07
CA GLY A 603 19.03 -12.39 -17.48
C GLY A 603 17.70 -12.98 -16.97
N LEU A 604 17.64 -14.30 -16.77
CA LEU A 604 16.46 -14.99 -16.23
C LEU A 604 16.17 -14.55 -14.78
N GLY A 605 17.18 -14.59 -13.91
CA GLY A 605 17.06 -14.18 -12.52
C GLY A 605 16.88 -12.67 -12.38
N ARG A 606 17.49 -11.88 -13.27
CA ARG A 606 17.28 -10.43 -13.27
C ARG A 606 15.87 -10.04 -13.70
N LEU A 607 15.30 -10.75 -14.68
CA LEU A 607 13.92 -10.59 -15.10
C LEU A 607 12.96 -10.93 -13.96
N ALA A 608 13.17 -12.07 -13.28
CA ALA A 608 12.36 -12.46 -12.13
C ALA A 608 12.34 -11.36 -11.06
N ALA A 609 13.50 -10.81 -10.72
CA ALA A 609 13.61 -9.69 -9.78
C ALA A 609 12.92 -8.40 -10.30
N CYS A 610 12.99 -8.10 -11.62
CA CYS A 610 12.27 -6.96 -12.21
C CYS A 610 10.73 -7.15 -12.21
N PHE A 611 10.24 -8.38 -12.37
CA PHE A 611 8.82 -8.69 -12.27
C PHE A 611 8.29 -8.52 -10.86
N LEU A 612 9.00 -9.00 -9.84
CA LEU A 612 8.58 -8.79 -8.45
C LEU A 612 8.51 -7.29 -8.10
N ASP A 613 9.55 -6.53 -8.47
CA ASP A 613 9.57 -5.07 -8.24
C ASP A 613 8.43 -4.34 -8.97
N SER A 614 8.13 -4.75 -10.21
CA SER A 614 7.02 -4.17 -10.98
C SER A 614 5.68 -4.53 -10.40
N ALA A 615 5.46 -5.79 -10.02
CA ALA A 615 4.20 -6.20 -9.42
C ALA A 615 3.94 -5.43 -8.12
N ALA A 616 4.94 -5.32 -7.24
CA ALA A 616 4.81 -4.55 -6.01
C ALA A 616 4.56 -3.04 -6.27
N SER A 617 5.23 -2.46 -7.27
CA SER A 617 5.05 -1.05 -7.65
C SER A 617 3.69 -0.76 -8.30
N HIS A 618 3.04 -1.79 -8.88
CA HIS A 618 1.75 -1.66 -9.53
C HIS A 618 0.58 -2.17 -8.69
N ASP A 619 0.81 -2.70 -7.48
CA ASP A 619 -0.20 -3.34 -6.62
C ASP A 619 -0.80 -4.60 -7.29
N ILE A 620 0.05 -5.36 -7.99
CA ILE A 620 -0.28 -6.66 -8.58
C ILE A 620 0.15 -7.74 -7.58
N PRO A 621 -0.76 -8.62 -7.13
CA PRO A 621 -0.43 -9.66 -6.16
C PRO A 621 0.43 -10.74 -6.81
N LEU A 622 1.75 -10.62 -6.69
CA LEU A 622 2.76 -11.55 -7.20
C LEU A 622 3.83 -11.79 -6.14
N ASP A 623 4.02 -13.06 -5.77
CA ASP A 623 5.12 -13.49 -4.90
C ASP A 623 6.10 -14.39 -5.65
N GLY A 624 7.36 -14.39 -5.21
CA GLY A 624 8.43 -15.20 -5.78
C GLY A 624 8.79 -16.38 -4.88
N TYR A 625 9.10 -17.52 -5.49
CA TYR A 625 9.68 -18.69 -4.82
C TYR A 625 11.00 -19.06 -5.47
N GLY A 626 12.03 -19.26 -4.63
CA GLY A 626 13.38 -19.63 -5.04
C GLY A 626 14.13 -20.44 -3.99
N LEU A 627 15.41 -20.67 -4.22
CA LEU A 627 16.32 -21.33 -3.26
C LEU A 627 17.26 -20.29 -2.64
N ARG A 628 17.57 -20.45 -1.36
CA ARG A 628 18.48 -19.57 -0.62
C ARG A 628 19.93 -20.05 -0.78
N TYR A 629 20.55 -19.71 -1.92
CA TYR A 629 21.93 -20.11 -2.19
C TYR A 629 22.91 -19.40 -1.25
N LYS A 630 23.80 -20.17 -0.60
CA LYS A 630 24.84 -19.63 0.27
C LYS A 630 25.96 -18.91 -0.50
N TYR A 631 26.42 -19.52 -1.60
CA TYR A 631 27.59 -19.06 -2.37
C TYR A 631 27.25 -18.63 -3.80
N GLY A 632 25.95 -18.50 -4.12
CA GLY A 632 25.47 -18.20 -5.46
C GLY A 632 26.09 -19.08 -6.54
N LEU A 633 26.54 -18.47 -7.64
CA LEU A 633 27.30 -19.17 -8.67
C LEU A 633 28.77 -19.30 -8.28
N PHE A 634 29.47 -18.15 -8.16
CA PHE A 634 30.83 -17.97 -7.63
C PHE A 634 31.21 -16.48 -7.74
N LYS A 635 32.18 -16.06 -6.93
CA LYS A 635 32.91 -14.79 -7.06
C LYS A 635 34.05 -14.99 -8.05
N GLN A 636 34.11 -14.15 -9.08
CA GLN A 636 35.07 -14.30 -10.18
C GLN A 636 36.32 -13.47 -9.90
N THR A 637 37.49 -14.11 -9.95
CA THR A 637 38.80 -13.45 -9.95
C THR A 637 39.59 -13.87 -11.20
N PHE A 638 40.70 -13.19 -11.49
CA PHE A 638 41.60 -13.58 -12.58
C PHE A 638 42.97 -13.98 -12.04
N GLU A 639 43.40 -15.19 -12.38
CA GLU A 639 44.73 -15.72 -12.11
C GLU A 639 45.37 -16.13 -13.44
N ASP A 640 46.59 -15.66 -13.73
CA ASP A 640 47.25 -15.88 -15.03
C ASP A 640 46.35 -15.58 -16.24
N PHE A 641 45.61 -14.47 -16.12
CA PHE A 641 44.60 -13.97 -17.06
C PHE A 641 43.37 -14.86 -17.21
N ALA A 642 43.29 -16.02 -16.55
CA ALA A 642 42.18 -16.95 -16.63
C ALA A 642 41.17 -16.74 -15.50
N GLN A 643 39.91 -17.08 -15.74
CA GLN A 643 38.87 -17.09 -14.70
C GLN A 643 39.19 -18.11 -13.61
N HIS A 644 39.23 -17.63 -12.37
CA HIS A 644 39.24 -18.40 -11.14
C HIS A 644 37.90 -18.21 -10.40
N GLU A 645 37.41 -19.27 -9.75
CA GLU A 645 36.10 -19.30 -9.08
C GLU A 645 36.25 -19.42 -7.56
N GLU A 646 35.83 -18.39 -6.82
CA GLU A 646 35.82 -18.36 -5.36
C GLU A 646 34.39 -18.44 -4.79
N PRO A 647 34.20 -18.88 -3.54
CA PRO A 647 32.89 -18.83 -2.88
C PRO A 647 32.37 -17.39 -2.71
N ASP A 648 31.12 -17.14 -3.11
CA ASP A 648 30.46 -15.82 -3.00
C ASP A 648 29.55 -15.74 -1.77
N ASP A 649 30.13 -15.76 -0.56
CA ASP A 649 29.38 -15.82 0.71
C ASP A 649 28.80 -14.45 1.11
N TRP A 650 27.70 -14.08 0.46
CA TRP A 650 26.94 -12.87 0.77
C TRP A 650 26.26 -12.91 2.16
N THR A 651 26.18 -14.09 2.79
CA THR A 651 25.54 -14.29 4.10
C THR A 651 26.51 -14.25 5.28
N LYS A 652 27.81 -14.06 5.02
CA LYS A 652 28.89 -14.08 6.03
C LYS A 652 28.59 -13.22 7.27
N TYR A 653 27.93 -12.08 7.07
CA TYR A 653 27.60 -11.13 8.13
C TYR A 653 26.10 -11.11 8.47
N GLY A 654 25.35 -12.11 8.04
CA GLY A 654 23.90 -12.19 8.18
C GLY A 654 23.14 -11.71 6.95
N ASP A 655 21.82 -11.68 7.09
CA ASP A 655 20.87 -11.29 6.03
C ASP A 655 19.71 -10.53 6.70
N PRO A 656 19.91 -9.23 7.01
CA PRO A 656 18.94 -8.45 7.77
C PRO A 656 17.68 -8.10 6.95
N TRP A 657 17.66 -8.45 5.66
CA TRP A 657 16.51 -8.24 4.77
C TRP A 657 15.63 -9.48 4.64
N SER A 658 15.99 -10.60 5.27
CA SER A 658 15.17 -11.82 5.23
C SER A 658 14.72 -12.24 6.63
N ILE A 659 13.47 -12.70 6.74
CA ILE A 659 12.92 -13.27 7.96
C ILE A 659 12.95 -14.79 7.85
N ARG A 660 13.71 -15.46 8.72
CA ARG A 660 13.63 -16.92 8.87
C ARG A 660 12.29 -17.31 9.50
N ARG A 661 11.60 -18.27 8.90
CA ARG A 661 10.25 -18.71 9.30
C ARG A 661 10.23 -20.18 9.70
N ASP A 662 10.82 -20.49 10.84
CA ASP A 662 10.86 -21.86 11.37
C ASP A 662 9.45 -22.46 11.55
N ASP A 663 8.45 -21.62 11.88
CA ASP A 663 7.03 -21.96 12.01
C ASP A 663 6.40 -22.48 10.71
N LEU A 664 7.00 -22.19 9.56
CA LEU A 664 6.51 -22.55 8.24
C LEU A 664 7.35 -23.63 7.55
N THR A 665 8.31 -24.23 8.25
CA THR A 665 9.16 -25.32 7.74
C THR A 665 8.33 -26.49 7.20
N VAL A 666 8.78 -27.07 6.08
CA VAL A 666 8.17 -28.28 5.50
C VAL A 666 9.22 -29.37 5.29
N ILE A 667 8.78 -30.63 5.28
CA ILE A 667 9.65 -31.76 5.00
C ILE A 667 9.48 -32.15 3.54
N VAL A 668 10.57 -32.14 2.77
CA VAL A 668 10.58 -32.61 1.38
C VAL A 668 10.98 -34.09 1.38
N PRO A 669 10.08 -35.01 0.99
CA PRO A 669 10.36 -36.43 1.00
C PRO A 669 11.22 -36.81 -0.21
N MET A 670 12.49 -37.15 0.01
CA MET A 670 13.38 -37.74 -0.99
C MET A 670 13.83 -39.13 -0.55
N LYS A 671 14.11 -40.00 -1.53
CA LYS A 671 14.57 -41.37 -1.28
C LYS A 671 15.88 -41.36 -0.50
N ASN A 672 15.86 -41.91 0.72
CA ASN A 672 16.98 -42.01 1.65
C ASN A 672 17.60 -40.68 2.14
N LEU A 673 16.94 -39.53 1.91
CA LEU A 673 17.43 -38.22 2.36
C LEU A 673 16.26 -37.23 2.55
N PRO A 674 15.37 -37.41 3.53
CA PRO A 674 14.38 -36.38 3.85
C PRO A 674 15.09 -35.06 4.23
N VAL A 675 14.60 -33.94 3.72
CA VAL A 675 15.20 -32.61 3.93
C VAL A 675 14.19 -31.66 4.55
N ARG A 676 14.61 -30.90 5.56
CA ARG A 676 13.87 -29.74 6.08
C ARG A 676 14.08 -28.58 5.12
N ALA A 677 13.01 -28.08 4.52
CA ALA A 677 13.04 -26.84 3.75
C ALA A 677 12.53 -25.71 4.63
N VAL A 678 13.44 -24.86 5.08
CA VAL A 678 13.15 -23.70 5.95
C VAL A 678 12.98 -22.46 5.09
N PRO A 679 11.83 -21.76 5.16
CA PRO A 679 11.61 -20.55 4.38
C PRO A 679 12.30 -19.34 5.00
N TYR A 680 12.86 -18.50 4.13
CA TYR A 680 13.32 -17.16 4.41
C TYR A 680 12.52 -16.18 3.54
N ASP A 681 11.76 -15.29 4.18
CA ASP A 681 10.92 -14.31 3.50
C ASP A 681 11.69 -12.99 3.34
N MET A 682 11.93 -12.59 2.10
CA MET A 682 12.53 -11.31 1.73
C MET A 682 11.43 -10.39 1.18
N PRO A 683 11.26 -9.15 1.69
CA PRO A 683 10.25 -8.24 1.18
C PRO A 683 10.68 -7.66 -0.16
N VAL A 684 9.72 -7.53 -1.06
CA VAL A 684 9.86 -6.78 -2.31
C VAL A 684 9.03 -5.52 -2.20
N ILE A 685 9.69 -4.41 -1.89
CA ILE A 685 9.04 -3.13 -1.63
C ILE A 685 8.75 -2.44 -2.96
N GLY A 686 7.47 -2.23 -3.26
CA GLY A 686 7.05 -1.45 -4.42
C GLY A 686 7.43 0.03 -4.29
N TYR A 687 7.61 0.70 -5.42
CA TYR A 687 7.96 2.13 -5.44
C TYR A 687 6.96 2.97 -4.64
N ASN A 688 7.47 3.90 -3.82
CA ASN A 688 6.73 4.67 -2.83
C ASN A 688 5.85 3.82 -1.89
N ARG A 689 6.27 2.58 -1.62
CA ARG A 689 5.62 1.63 -0.69
C ARG A 689 4.16 1.35 -1.03
N LYS A 690 3.82 1.37 -2.32
CA LYS A 690 2.44 1.14 -2.78
C LYS A 690 1.90 -0.21 -2.30
N SER A 691 2.73 -1.25 -2.40
CA SER A 691 2.51 -2.57 -1.82
C SER A 691 3.86 -3.24 -1.54
N ILE A 692 3.86 -4.26 -0.71
CA ILE A 692 5.03 -5.07 -0.39
C ILE A 692 4.71 -6.53 -0.72
N GLY A 693 5.43 -7.08 -1.70
CA GLY A 693 5.39 -8.50 -2.06
C GLY A 693 6.42 -9.32 -1.26
N THR A 694 6.42 -10.64 -1.47
CA THR A 694 7.34 -11.56 -0.80
C THR A 694 8.12 -12.39 -1.81
N LEU A 695 9.45 -12.43 -1.66
CA LEU A 695 10.32 -13.44 -2.24
C LEU A 695 10.65 -14.47 -1.15
N ARG A 696 10.08 -15.66 -1.24
CA ARG A 696 10.34 -16.78 -0.34
C ARG A 696 11.49 -17.65 -0.87
N LEU A 697 12.53 -17.80 -0.06
CA LEU A 697 13.73 -18.55 -0.41
C LEU A 697 13.87 -19.77 0.53
N TRP A 698 13.96 -20.97 -0.06
CA TRP A 698 14.10 -22.20 0.71
C TRP A 698 15.57 -22.49 1.02
N GLN A 699 15.88 -22.67 2.30
CA GLN A 699 17.15 -23.21 2.79
C GLN A 699 16.96 -24.69 3.15
N CYS A 700 17.88 -25.54 2.69
CA CYS A 700 17.87 -26.96 3.03
C CYS A 700 18.66 -27.23 4.32
N GLU A 701 18.04 -27.95 5.25
CA GLU A 701 18.64 -28.41 6.49
C GLU A 701 18.34 -29.91 6.67
N SER A 702 19.20 -30.61 7.41
CA SER A 702 18.99 -32.04 7.65
C SER A 702 17.91 -32.29 8.70
N THR A 703 17.13 -33.36 8.53
CA THR A 703 16.26 -33.87 9.61
C THR A 703 17.05 -34.54 10.73
N HIS A 704 18.30 -34.93 10.46
CA HIS A 704 19.24 -35.56 11.38
C HIS A 704 20.56 -34.79 11.31
N GLU A 705 20.75 -33.81 12.20
CA GLU A 705 21.92 -32.93 12.13
C GLU A 705 23.22 -33.61 12.55
N PHE A 706 23.15 -34.62 13.43
CA PHE A 706 24.33 -35.20 14.06
C PHE A 706 24.09 -36.62 14.59
N ASP A 707 25.01 -37.53 14.29
CA ASP A 707 25.06 -38.87 14.87
C ASP A 707 26.13 -38.94 15.97
N PHE A 708 25.68 -38.99 17.23
CA PHE A 708 26.54 -39.04 18.41
C PHE A 708 27.37 -40.33 18.50
N GLU A 709 26.86 -41.45 18.02
CA GLU A 709 27.54 -42.75 18.11
C GLU A 709 28.72 -42.79 17.13
N LEU A 710 28.50 -42.34 15.90
CA LEU A 710 29.56 -42.18 14.90
C LEU A 710 30.60 -41.15 15.33
N PHE A 711 30.18 -40.06 15.96
CA PHE A 711 31.11 -39.04 16.46
C PHE A 711 31.99 -39.58 17.59
N ASN A 712 31.40 -40.24 18.60
CA ASN A 712 32.13 -40.84 19.70
C ASN A 712 33.06 -41.97 19.22
N SER A 713 32.70 -42.64 18.13
CA SER A 713 33.55 -43.62 17.43
C SER A 713 34.60 -42.99 16.51
N GLN A 714 34.83 -41.67 16.62
CA GLN A 714 35.80 -40.88 15.84
C GLN A 714 35.57 -40.91 14.31
N HIS A 715 34.35 -41.24 13.88
CA HIS A 715 33.93 -41.20 12.48
C HIS A 715 33.29 -39.85 12.13
N TYR A 716 34.01 -38.76 12.39
CA TYR A 716 33.50 -37.37 12.31
C TYR A 716 32.84 -37.02 10.96
N VAL A 717 33.47 -37.43 9.84
CA VAL A 717 32.92 -37.17 8.49
C VAL A 717 31.59 -37.90 8.27
N LYS A 718 31.46 -39.13 8.78
CA LYS A 718 30.21 -39.90 8.68
C LYS A 718 29.13 -39.33 9.60
N ALA A 719 29.52 -38.87 10.79
CA ALA A 719 28.61 -38.26 11.77
C ALA A 719 27.90 -37.00 11.24
N ALA A 720 28.52 -36.26 10.31
CA ALA A 720 27.97 -35.06 9.68
C ALA A 720 27.49 -35.26 8.23
N LYS A 721 27.44 -36.51 7.73
CA LYS A 721 27.18 -36.80 6.32
C LYS A 721 25.81 -36.30 5.85
N ASP A 722 24.77 -36.58 6.62
CA ASP A 722 23.39 -36.23 6.24
C ASP A 722 23.18 -34.72 6.28
N LYS A 723 23.74 -34.06 7.31
CA LYS A 723 23.84 -32.60 7.41
C LYS A 723 24.46 -31.98 6.15
N ASN A 724 25.67 -32.40 5.79
CA ASN A 724 26.36 -31.87 4.63
C ASN A 724 25.58 -32.11 3.34
N THR A 725 25.04 -33.32 3.14
CA THR A 725 24.32 -33.68 1.91
C THR A 725 23.03 -32.87 1.74
N ALA A 726 22.30 -32.61 2.83
CA ALA A 726 21.09 -31.78 2.81
C ALA A 726 21.43 -30.31 2.52
N GLU A 727 22.37 -29.73 3.25
CA GLU A 727 22.75 -28.31 3.11
C GLU A 727 23.39 -28.01 1.75
N ASP A 728 24.12 -28.96 1.16
CA ASP A 728 24.73 -28.83 -0.18
C ASP A 728 23.73 -28.48 -1.28
N ILE A 729 22.46 -28.87 -1.13
CA ILE A 729 21.39 -28.57 -2.09
C ILE A 729 21.23 -27.05 -2.26
N THR A 730 21.40 -26.25 -1.21
CA THR A 730 21.27 -24.79 -1.23
C THR A 730 22.61 -24.08 -1.07
N LYS A 731 23.74 -24.73 -1.40
CA LYS A 731 25.05 -24.04 -1.41
C LYS A 731 25.32 -23.27 -2.69
N LEU A 732 25.16 -23.93 -3.85
CA LEU A 732 25.55 -23.39 -5.15
C LEU A 732 24.38 -23.36 -6.13
N LEU A 733 24.24 -22.26 -6.85
CA LEU A 733 23.39 -22.14 -8.02
C LEU A 733 24.06 -22.86 -9.20
N TYR A 734 23.29 -23.71 -9.89
CA TYR A 734 23.75 -24.45 -11.08
C TYR A 734 25.08 -25.19 -10.90
N PRO A 735 25.15 -26.15 -9.93
CA PRO A 735 26.34 -26.95 -9.74
C PRO A 735 26.71 -27.69 -11.04
N ASN A 736 28.01 -27.91 -11.25
CA ASN A 736 28.53 -28.62 -12.42
C ASN A 736 27.92 -30.02 -12.51
N ASP A 737 27.21 -30.28 -13.60
CA ASP A 737 26.39 -31.47 -13.87
C ASP A 737 26.96 -32.35 -15.01
N SER A 738 28.24 -32.17 -15.35
CA SER A 738 28.96 -33.03 -16.30
C SER A 738 28.98 -34.51 -15.89
N MET A 739 28.87 -34.80 -14.59
CA MET A 739 28.87 -36.15 -14.02
C MET A 739 27.59 -36.45 -13.21
N LYS A 740 27.32 -37.74 -12.97
CA LYS A 740 26.13 -38.22 -12.24
C LYS A 740 25.87 -37.49 -10.91
N PRO A 741 26.86 -37.24 -10.02
CA PRO A 741 26.60 -36.54 -8.75
C PRO A 741 26.03 -35.14 -8.94
N GLY A 742 26.54 -34.39 -9.91
CA GLY A 742 26.04 -33.05 -10.23
C GLY A 742 24.63 -33.05 -10.80
N LYS A 743 24.32 -34.02 -11.69
CA LYS A 743 22.96 -34.24 -12.20
C LYS A 743 21.96 -34.54 -11.07
N LEU A 744 22.32 -35.42 -10.14
CA LEU A 744 21.51 -35.71 -8.96
C LEU A 744 21.31 -34.45 -8.09
N MET A 745 22.34 -33.62 -7.92
CA MET A 745 22.23 -32.37 -7.17
C MET A 745 21.24 -31.39 -7.81
N ARG A 746 21.32 -31.20 -9.14
CA ARG A 746 20.35 -30.39 -9.89
C ARG A 746 18.91 -30.87 -9.72
N ILE A 747 18.68 -32.19 -9.82
CA ILE A 747 17.35 -32.79 -9.61
C ILE A 747 16.86 -32.51 -8.18
N ARG A 748 17.71 -32.67 -7.15
CA ARG A 748 17.36 -32.37 -5.76
C ARG A 748 16.96 -30.91 -5.57
N GLN A 749 17.70 -29.97 -6.14
CA GLN A 749 17.39 -28.54 -6.10
C GLN A 749 16.00 -28.25 -6.68
N GLN A 750 15.73 -28.74 -7.89
CA GLN A 750 14.46 -28.52 -8.58
C GLN A 750 13.29 -29.15 -7.83
N TYR A 751 13.49 -30.34 -7.26
CA TYR A 751 12.46 -31.03 -6.50
C TYR A 751 12.18 -30.35 -5.15
N VAL A 752 13.20 -29.88 -4.43
CA VAL A 752 13.00 -29.08 -3.20
C VAL A 752 12.24 -27.79 -3.51
N LEU A 753 12.68 -27.03 -4.52
CA LEU A 753 11.98 -25.81 -4.93
C LEU A 753 10.50 -26.09 -5.23
N SER A 754 10.22 -27.17 -5.96
CA SER A 754 8.86 -27.55 -6.35
C SER A 754 8.02 -27.99 -5.16
N SER A 755 8.48 -28.98 -4.40
CA SER A 755 7.71 -29.60 -3.31
C SER A 755 7.51 -28.63 -2.14
N ALA A 756 8.56 -27.93 -1.70
CA ALA A 756 8.43 -27.02 -0.56
C ALA A 756 7.46 -25.87 -0.86
N SER A 757 7.56 -25.28 -2.06
CA SER A 757 6.67 -24.20 -2.49
C SER A 757 5.21 -24.65 -2.57
N LEU A 758 4.94 -25.83 -3.13
CA LEU A 758 3.57 -26.33 -3.26
C LEU A 758 2.96 -26.75 -1.91
N GLN A 759 3.74 -27.35 -1.01
CA GLN A 759 3.29 -27.67 0.34
C GLN A 759 2.88 -26.41 1.11
N ASP A 760 3.67 -25.34 0.99
CA ASP A 760 3.35 -24.03 1.57
C ASP A 760 2.06 -23.42 0.98
N MET A 761 1.90 -23.45 -0.34
CA MET A 761 0.69 -22.95 -0.99
C MET A 761 -0.56 -23.74 -0.58
N LEU A 762 -0.46 -25.07 -0.48
CA LEU A 762 -1.57 -25.92 -0.02
C LEU A 762 -1.93 -25.64 1.44
N ARG A 763 -0.94 -25.48 2.32
CA ARG A 763 -1.16 -25.08 3.72
C ARG A 763 -1.90 -23.74 3.79
N THR A 764 -1.41 -22.74 3.07
CA THR A 764 -1.99 -21.39 3.06
C THR A 764 -3.40 -21.39 2.48
N TYR A 765 -3.64 -22.14 1.40
CA TYR A 765 -4.98 -22.32 0.83
C TYR A 765 -5.95 -22.90 1.86
N LYS A 766 -5.57 -23.99 2.53
CA LYS A 766 -6.43 -24.67 3.51
C LYS A 766 -6.76 -23.78 4.71
N ALA A 767 -5.81 -22.98 5.17
CA ALA A 767 -6.01 -22.05 6.29
C ALA A 767 -7.10 -21.00 6.02
N VAL A 768 -7.29 -20.60 4.76
CA VAL A 768 -8.23 -19.52 4.39
C VAL A 768 -9.50 -20.05 3.71
N HIS A 769 -9.37 -21.07 2.86
CA HIS A 769 -10.45 -21.55 1.97
C HIS A 769 -10.96 -22.96 2.34
N GLY A 770 -10.39 -23.60 3.37
CA GLY A 770 -10.73 -24.95 3.81
C GLY A 770 -10.17 -26.06 2.90
N ASP A 771 -10.65 -27.29 3.10
CA ASP A 771 -10.06 -28.50 2.50
C ASP A 771 -10.52 -28.79 1.05
N ASP A 772 -11.39 -27.97 0.45
CA ASP A 772 -11.79 -28.14 -0.96
C ASP A 772 -10.70 -27.64 -1.92
N LEU A 773 -9.74 -28.52 -2.21
CA LEU A 773 -8.64 -28.27 -3.13
C LEU A 773 -9.05 -28.26 -4.61
N SER A 774 -10.31 -28.58 -4.95
CA SER A 774 -10.78 -28.55 -6.35
C SER A 774 -10.76 -27.13 -6.95
N LYS A 775 -10.85 -26.11 -6.07
CA LYS A 775 -10.79 -24.69 -6.41
C LYS A 775 -9.42 -24.06 -6.19
N PHE A 776 -8.37 -24.84 -5.91
CA PHE A 776 -7.01 -24.33 -5.71
C PHE A 776 -6.55 -23.36 -6.83
N HIS A 777 -6.91 -23.69 -8.08
CA HIS A 777 -6.58 -22.91 -9.28
C HIS A 777 -7.32 -21.56 -9.40
N THR A 778 -8.38 -21.30 -8.61
CA THR A 778 -9.11 -20.01 -8.65
C THR A 778 -8.38 -18.94 -7.86
N VAL A 779 -7.59 -19.35 -6.86
CA VAL A 779 -6.78 -18.48 -6.02
C VAL A 779 -5.34 -18.43 -6.54
N HIS A 780 -4.75 -19.57 -6.90
CA HIS A 780 -3.33 -19.66 -7.25
C HIS A 780 -3.09 -19.66 -8.77
N ALA A 781 -2.23 -18.75 -9.22
CA ALA A 781 -1.71 -18.76 -10.57
C ALA A 781 -0.18 -18.90 -10.62
N ILE A 782 0.31 -20.10 -10.93
CA ILE A 782 1.74 -20.41 -10.85
C ILE A 782 2.41 -20.27 -12.22
N GLN A 783 3.46 -19.45 -12.29
CA GLN A 783 4.32 -19.30 -13.46
C GLN A 783 5.60 -20.13 -13.30
N LEU A 784 5.86 -20.99 -14.28
CA LEU A 784 7.07 -21.81 -14.39
C LEU A 784 8.07 -21.09 -15.28
N ASN A 785 9.18 -20.64 -14.68
CA ASN A 785 10.22 -19.90 -15.36
C ASN A 785 11.30 -20.84 -15.91
N ASP A 786 11.22 -21.13 -17.21
CA ASP A 786 11.98 -22.18 -17.89
C ASP A 786 11.68 -23.59 -17.37
N THR A 787 12.47 -24.61 -17.74
CA THR A 787 12.19 -26.01 -17.38
C THR A 787 12.49 -26.38 -15.92
N HIS A 788 13.27 -25.56 -15.20
CA HIS A 788 13.74 -25.89 -13.85
C HIS A 788 12.61 -26.23 -12.84
N PRO A 789 11.52 -25.45 -12.75
CA PRO A 789 10.44 -25.75 -11.81
C PRO A 789 9.35 -26.67 -12.40
N VAL A 790 9.54 -27.28 -13.57
CA VAL A 790 8.50 -28.11 -14.21
C VAL A 790 8.13 -29.35 -13.36
N MET A 791 9.02 -29.79 -12.47
CA MET A 791 8.72 -30.82 -11.47
C MET A 791 7.54 -30.45 -10.56
N ALA A 792 7.18 -29.17 -10.44
CA ALA A 792 6.01 -28.72 -9.71
C ALA A 792 4.69 -29.29 -10.28
N ILE A 793 4.62 -29.56 -11.59
CA ILE A 793 3.42 -30.14 -12.20
C ILE A 793 3.13 -31.54 -11.65
N PRO A 794 4.02 -32.55 -11.82
CA PRO A 794 3.78 -33.86 -11.25
C PRO A 794 3.75 -33.84 -9.71
N GLU A 795 4.48 -32.95 -9.05
CA GLU A 795 4.46 -32.85 -7.59
C GLU A 795 3.12 -32.33 -7.05
N LEU A 796 2.50 -31.32 -7.67
CA LEU A 796 1.16 -30.87 -7.27
C LEU A 796 0.14 -31.98 -7.46
N ILE A 797 0.20 -32.72 -8.58
CA ILE A 797 -0.68 -33.86 -8.80
C ILE A 797 -0.47 -34.93 -7.72
N ARG A 798 0.78 -35.23 -7.35
CA ARG A 798 1.11 -36.17 -6.27
C ARG A 798 0.53 -35.72 -4.92
N LEU A 799 0.71 -34.45 -4.57
CA LEU A 799 0.20 -33.87 -3.31
C LEU A 799 -1.33 -33.90 -3.26
N LEU A 800 -2.01 -33.51 -4.35
CA LEU A 800 -3.47 -33.59 -4.42
C LEU A 800 -3.98 -35.04 -4.33
N MET A 801 -3.26 -35.99 -4.93
CA MET A 801 -3.60 -37.40 -4.80
C MET A 801 -3.40 -37.93 -3.38
N ALA A 802 -2.38 -37.45 -2.67
CA ALA A 802 -2.16 -37.76 -1.26
C ALA A 802 -3.29 -37.22 -0.35
N GLU A 803 -3.91 -36.11 -0.75
CA GLU A 803 -5.12 -35.53 -0.11
C GLU A 803 -6.43 -36.24 -0.56
N GLY A 804 -6.33 -37.38 -1.26
CA GLY A 804 -7.48 -38.21 -1.65
C GLY A 804 -8.08 -37.91 -3.03
N MET A 805 -7.50 -36.98 -3.81
CA MET A 805 -8.00 -36.66 -5.15
C MET A 805 -7.61 -37.73 -6.17
N ALA A 806 -8.55 -38.15 -7.03
CA ALA A 806 -8.20 -39.02 -8.16
C ALA A 806 -7.29 -38.30 -9.18
N PHE A 807 -6.49 -39.05 -9.94
CA PHE A 807 -5.53 -38.49 -10.90
C PHE A 807 -6.15 -37.53 -11.92
N GLU A 808 -7.32 -37.87 -12.49
CA GLU A 808 -7.94 -37.07 -13.55
C GLU A 808 -8.36 -35.66 -13.06
N PRO A 809 -9.10 -35.52 -11.92
CA PRO A 809 -9.31 -34.23 -11.29
C PRO A 809 -8.01 -33.50 -10.91
N ALA A 810 -7.02 -34.20 -10.32
CA ALA A 810 -5.76 -33.59 -9.90
C ALA A 810 -4.97 -33.00 -11.08
N PHE A 811 -4.92 -33.72 -12.19
CA PHE A 811 -4.31 -33.24 -13.43
C PHE A 811 -5.02 -31.99 -13.95
N LYS A 812 -6.36 -31.94 -13.93
CA LYS A 812 -7.13 -30.75 -14.37
C LYS A 812 -6.87 -29.54 -13.47
N VAL A 813 -6.78 -29.74 -12.16
CA VAL A 813 -6.40 -28.66 -11.23
C VAL A 813 -5.00 -28.15 -11.58
N ALA A 814 -4.01 -29.04 -11.67
CA ALA A 814 -2.64 -28.65 -12.05
C ALA A 814 -2.59 -27.91 -13.39
N GLN A 815 -3.28 -28.41 -14.42
CA GLN A 815 -3.31 -27.78 -15.74
C GLN A 815 -3.88 -26.35 -15.71
N LYS A 816 -4.88 -26.08 -14.86
CA LYS A 816 -5.46 -24.73 -14.66
C LYS A 816 -4.61 -23.83 -13.77
N THR A 817 -3.77 -24.42 -12.92
CA THR A 817 -2.88 -23.72 -11.98
C THR A 817 -1.60 -23.23 -12.66
N PHE A 818 -1.00 -24.01 -13.56
CA PHE A 818 0.31 -23.69 -14.11
C PHE A 818 0.30 -23.01 -15.49
N ARG A 819 1.30 -22.16 -15.70
CA ARG A 819 1.66 -21.48 -16.97
C ARG A 819 3.17 -21.60 -17.17
N TYR A 820 3.63 -21.68 -18.42
CA TYR A 820 5.03 -21.92 -18.75
C TYR A 820 5.61 -20.80 -19.61
N THR A 821 6.75 -20.24 -19.19
CA THR A 821 7.56 -19.35 -20.02
C THR A 821 8.81 -20.09 -20.49
N ASN A 822 9.04 -20.10 -21.80
CA ASN A 822 10.31 -20.56 -22.36
C ASN A 822 11.26 -19.37 -22.60
N HIS A 823 12.53 -19.54 -22.23
CA HIS A 823 13.58 -18.52 -22.34
C HIS A 823 14.74 -18.91 -23.28
N THR A 824 14.58 -19.97 -24.08
CA THR A 824 15.67 -20.50 -24.92
C THR A 824 15.15 -21.08 -26.24
N VAL A 825 15.86 -20.77 -27.32
CA VAL A 825 15.67 -21.39 -28.64
C VAL A 825 16.45 -22.69 -28.80
N MET A 826 17.49 -22.88 -27.99
CA MET A 826 18.42 -24.00 -28.09
C MET A 826 17.77 -25.26 -27.52
N ARG A 827 17.58 -26.29 -28.36
CA ARG A 827 16.95 -27.56 -27.94
C ARG A 827 17.77 -28.29 -26.89
N GLU A 828 19.10 -28.18 -26.97
CA GLU A 828 20.05 -28.73 -26.00
C GLU A 828 19.93 -28.11 -24.60
N ALA A 829 19.34 -26.91 -24.49
CA ALA A 829 19.08 -26.25 -23.21
C ALA A 829 17.74 -26.66 -22.58
N LEU A 830 16.88 -27.40 -23.30
CA LEU A 830 15.62 -27.94 -22.77
C LEU A 830 15.90 -29.22 -21.98
N GLU A 831 15.73 -29.15 -20.66
CA GLU A 831 16.16 -30.22 -19.76
C GLU A 831 15.51 -31.58 -20.06
N CYS A 832 16.36 -32.60 -20.15
CA CYS A 832 15.96 -33.99 -20.27
C CYS A 832 16.63 -34.81 -19.15
N TRP A 833 15.83 -35.55 -18.38
CA TRP A 833 16.32 -36.31 -17.23
C TRP A 833 16.15 -37.81 -17.46
N ASP A 834 17.20 -38.59 -17.20
CA ASP A 834 17.10 -40.05 -17.17
C ASP A 834 16.16 -40.47 -16.02
N ILE A 835 15.20 -41.35 -16.31
CA ILE A 835 14.22 -41.83 -15.34
C ILE A 835 14.89 -42.47 -14.11
N SER A 836 16.03 -43.14 -14.28
CA SER A 836 16.78 -43.75 -13.18
C SER A 836 17.27 -42.70 -12.18
N LEU A 837 17.74 -41.54 -12.65
CA LEU A 837 18.19 -40.43 -11.80
C LEU A 837 17.01 -39.81 -11.04
N LEU A 838 15.87 -39.62 -11.71
CA LEU A 838 14.65 -39.13 -11.05
C LEU A 838 14.17 -40.13 -9.98
N ASN A 839 14.21 -41.44 -10.26
CA ASN A 839 13.84 -42.48 -9.30
C ASN A 839 14.78 -42.56 -8.08
N GLU A 840 16.05 -42.15 -8.23
CA GLU A 840 17.00 -42.05 -7.12
C GLU A 840 16.67 -40.89 -6.16
N VAL A 841 15.93 -39.88 -6.61
CA VAL A 841 15.54 -38.72 -5.79
C VAL A 841 14.08 -38.79 -5.36
N ALA A 842 13.14 -38.91 -6.30
CA ALA A 842 11.70 -38.79 -6.09
C ALA A 842 10.91 -39.87 -6.87
N PRO A 843 10.88 -41.13 -6.39
CA PRO A 843 10.27 -42.25 -7.11
C PRO A 843 8.74 -42.13 -7.29
N GLU A 844 8.02 -41.53 -6.34
CA GLU A 844 6.58 -41.29 -6.48
C GLU A 844 6.25 -40.30 -7.61
N MET A 845 7.08 -39.27 -7.76
CA MET A 845 6.95 -38.29 -8.84
C MET A 845 7.10 -38.97 -10.21
N VAL A 846 8.01 -39.95 -10.34
CA VAL A 846 8.17 -40.75 -11.57
C VAL A 846 6.89 -41.52 -11.91
N GLN A 847 6.18 -42.05 -10.91
CA GLN A 847 4.89 -42.73 -11.16
C GLN A 847 3.84 -41.76 -11.69
N VAL A 848 3.81 -40.53 -11.19
CA VAL A 848 2.91 -39.49 -11.69
C VAL A 848 3.30 -39.06 -13.10
N ILE A 849 4.59 -38.90 -13.41
CA ILE A 849 5.08 -38.59 -14.76
C ILE A 849 4.63 -39.67 -15.77
N LYS A 850 4.71 -40.96 -15.40
CA LYS A 850 4.19 -42.07 -16.22
C LYS A 850 2.68 -41.97 -16.44
N LYS A 851 1.90 -41.58 -15.43
CA LYS A 851 0.44 -41.35 -15.58
C LYS A 851 0.16 -40.19 -16.54
N ILE A 852 0.90 -39.08 -16.43
CA ILE A 852 0.80 -37.93 -17.35
C ILE A 852 1.13 -38.36 -18.78
N HIS A 853 2.21 -39.11 -18.98
CA HIS A 853 2.59 -39.65 -20.29
C HIS A 853 1.49 -40.54 -20.87
N ASN A 854 0.96 -41.49 -20.10
CA ASN A 854 -0.12 -42.38 -20.56
C ASN A 854 -1.41 -41.62 -20.92
N ARG A 855 -1.72 -40.56 -20.16
CA ARG A 855 -2.83 -39.65 -20.46
C ARG A 855 -2.58 -38.89 -21.77
N LEU A 856 -1.37 -38.35 -21.98
CA LEU A 856 -0.98 -37.72 -23.24
C LEU A 856 -1.13 -38.67 -24.42
N MET A 857 -0.60 -39.90 -24.35
CA MET A 857 -0.69 -40.85 -25.46
C MET A 857 -2.14 -41.17 -25.84
N LYS A 858 -3.06 -41.21 -24.86
CA LYS A 858 -4.50 -41.35 -25.13
C LYS A 858 -5.07 -40.12 -25.83
N ASP A 859 -4.67 -38.92 -25.41
CA ASP A 859 -5.13 -37.67 -26.02
C ASP A 859 -4.59 -37.50 -27.45
N LEU A 860 -3.32 -37.85 -27.72
CA LEU A 860 -2.71 -37.84 -29.06
C LEU A 860 -3.39 -38.84 -30.00
N LYS A 861 -3.68 -40.06 -29.51
CA LYS A 861 -4.42 -41.06 -30.28
C LYS A 861 -5.82 -40.58 -30.65
N LYS A 862 -6.52 -39.90 -29.73
CA LYS A 862 -7.84 -39.30 -30.00
C LYS A 862 -7.76 -38.14 -30.99
N ALA A 863 -6.67 -37.38 -30.97
CA ALA A 863 -6.42 -36.29 -31.90
C ALA A 863 -5.96 -36.76 -33.30
N GLY A 864 -5.76 -38.07 -33.51
CA GLY A 864 -5.34 -38.62 -34.80
C GLY A 864 -3.89 -38.32 -35.18
N VAL A 865 -3.01 -38.09 -34.19
CA VAL A 865 -1.60 -37.81 -34.43
C VAL A 865 -0.86 -39.09 -34.84
N GLU A 866 -0.34 -39.13 -36.06
CA GLU A 866 0.38 -40.30 -36.60
C GLU A 866 1.81 -40.44 -36.03
N ASN A 867 2.57 -39.34 -35.98
CA ASN A 867 3.92 -39.32 -35.39
C ASN A 867 3.89 -38.66 -34.00
N THR A 868 3.94 -39.47 -32.95
CA THR A 868 3.90 -39.00 -31.56
C THR A 868 5.28 -38.66 -30.98
N GLU A 869 6.38 -39.10 -31.61
CA GLU A 869 7.73 -39.02 -31.04
C GLU A 869 8.14 -37.61 -30.58
N PRO A 870 7.90 -36.52 -31.34
CA PRO A 870 8.28 -35.18 -30.91
C PRO A 870 7.53 -34.70 -29.65
N LEU A 871 6.33 -35.24 -29.44
CA LEU A 871 5.41 -34.84 -28.37
C LEU A 871 5.56 -35.71 -27.12
N GLU A 872 6.24 -36.85 -27.20
CA GLU A 872 6.36 -37.78 -26.09
C GLU A 872 7.05 -37.14 -24.88
N ILE A 873 6.43 -37.28 -23.71
CA ILE A 873 7.02 -36.87 -22.43
C ILE A 873 8.13 -37.84 -21.99
N ILE A 874 7.94 -39.13 -22.24
CA ILE A 874 8.93 -40.17 -21.95
C ILE A 874 9.34 -40.76 -23.28
N ASN A 875 10.62 -40.68 -23.61
CA ASN A 875 11.18 -41.25 -24.83
C ASN A 875 12.59 -41.79 -24.53
N ASN A 876 12.90 -43.02 -24.96
CA ASN A 876 14.20 -43.67 -24.77
C ASN A 876 14.75 -43.60 -23.32
N ASN A 877 13.90 -43.82 -22.32
CA ASN A 877 14.22 -43.74 -20.88
C ASN A 877 14.51 -42.32 -20.33
N TYR A 878 14.31 -41.28 -21.12
CA TYR A 878 14.41 -39.88 -20.71
C TYR A 878 13.03 -39.23 -20.57
N VAL A 879 12.92 -38.33 -19.58
CA VAL A 879 11.78 -37.42 -19.39
C VAL A 879 12.13 -36.08 -20.03
N ARG A 880 11.33 -35.64 -21.00
CA ARG A 880 11.46 -34.34 -21.68
C ARG A 880 10.66 -33.29 -20.92
N MET A 881 11.32 -32.45 -20.13
CA MET A 881 10.64 -31.53 -19.19
C MET A 881 9.79 -30.49 -19.94
N ALA A 882 10.30 -29.93 -21.03
CA ALA A 882 9.54 -28.98 -21.85
C ALA A 882 8.21 -29.57 -22.37
N ASN A 883 8.18 -30.86 -22.73
CA ASN A 883 6.95 -31.53 -23.19
C ASN A 883 5.92 -31.69 -22.05
N ILE A 884 6.36 -31.92 -20.80
CA ILE A 884 5.46 -31.87 -19.64
C ILE A 884 4.86 -30.47 -19.51
N ALA A 885 5.70 -29.44 -19.58
CA ALA A 885 5.29 -28.06 -19.39
C ALA A 885 4.24 -27.65 -20.44
N VAL A 886 4.47 -27.91 -21.71
CA VAL A 886 3.53 -27.52 -22.78
C VAL A 886 2.20 -28.29 -22.69
N TYR A 887 2.24 -29.58 -22.40
CA TYR A 887 1.02 -30.40 -22.30
C TYR A 887 0.17 -30.10 -21.07
N ALA A 888 0.82 -29.96 -19.91
CA ALA A 888 0.16 -29.92 -18.60
C ALA A 888 0.04 -28.51 -18.02
N THR A 889 0.13 -27.46 -18.85
CA THR A 889 -0.16 -26.06 -18.48
C THR A 889 -1.30 -25.49 -19.30
N SER A 890 -1.88 -24.39 -18.83
CA SER A 890 -2.93 -23.67 -19.57
C SER A 890 -2.37 -22.86 -20.74
N PHE A 891 -1.17 -22.31 -20.58
CA PHE A 891 -0.56 -21.38 -21.53
C PHE A 891 0.95 -21.55 -21.58
N THR A 892 1.51 -21.40 -22.78
CA THR A 892 2.95 -21.33 -23.04
C THR A 892 3.27 -19.99 -23.69
N ASN A 893 4.32 -19.30 -23.23
CA ASN A 893 4.75 -18.06 -23.86
C ASN A 893 6.26 -17.98 -24.14
N GLY A 894 6.58 -17.25 -25.22
CA GLY A 894 7.92 -16.76 -25.48
C GLY A 894 8.12 -15.35 -24.93
N VAL A 895 9.34 -14.83 -25.08
CA VAL A 895 9.85 -13.64 -24.37
C VAL A 895 10.26 -12.47 -25.28
N ALA A 896 10.03 -12.62 -26.58
CA ALA A 896 10.07 -11.58 -27.61
C ALA A 896 9.23 -12.05 -28.80
N ALA A 897 8.82 -11.12 -29.67
CA ALA A 897 7.97 -11.46 -30.83
C ALA A 897 8.65 -12.49 -31.75
N ILE A 898 9.91 -12.23 -32.16
CA ILE A 898 10.68 -13.14 -33.02
C ILE A 898 10.91 -14.50 -32.35
N HIS A 899 11.21 -14.50 -31.05
CA HIS A 899 11.38 -15.72 -30.27
C HIS A 899 10.11 -16.56 -30.23
N THR A 900 8.97 -15.94 -29.94
CA THR A 900 7.69 -16.63 -29.93
C THR A 900 7.38 -17.22 -31.30
N GLN A 901 7.77 -16.55 -32.38
CA GLN A 901 7.64 -17.09 -33.73
C GLN A 901 8.53 -18.32 -33.95
N ILE A 902 9.80 -18.28 -33.52
CA ILE A 902 10.71 -19.44 -33.55
C ILE A 902 10.16 -20.63 -32.76
N LEU A 903 9.51 -20.37 -31.61
CA LEU A 903 8.85 -21.43 -30.83
C LEU A 903 7.74 -22.10 -31.62
N LYS A 904 6.91 -21.32 -32.33
CA LYS A 904 5.79 -21.85 -33.13
C LYS A 904 6.25 -22.57 -34.39
N ASP A 905 7.31 -22.08 -35.03
CA ASP A 905 7.73 -22.58 -36.35
C ASP A 905 8.72 -23.76 -36.25
N SER A 906 9.45 -23.86 -35.14
CA SER A 906 10.55 -24.83 -35.01
C SER A 906 10.61 -25.57 -33.68
N VAL A 907 10.67 -24.88 -32.53
CA VAL A 907 10.96 -25.55 -31.24
C VAL A 907 9.80 -26.39 -30.75
N PHE A 908 8.58 -25.85 -30.83
CA PHE A 908 7.33 -26.47 -30.38
C PHE A 908 6.29 -26.54 -31.50
N LYS A 909 6.74 -26.73 -32.74
CA LYS A 909 5.90 -26.75 -33.94
C LYS A 909 4.74 -27.73 -33.82
N GLU A 910 5.02 -28.97 -33.43
CA GLU A 910 4.01 -30.01 -33.29
C GLU A 910 3.01 -29.70 -32.17
N TRP A 911 3.46 -29.08 -31.08
CA TRP A 911 2.59 -28.64 -30.00
C TRP A 911 1.70 -27.45 -30.41
N PHE A 912 2.25 -26.50 -31.16
CA PHE A 912 1.50 -25.36 -31.68
C PHE A 912 0.42 -25.80 -32.66
N ALA A 913 0.69 -26.81 -33.50
CA ALA A 913 -0.31 -27.40 -34.38
C ALA A 913 -1.50 -28.02 -33.61
N LEU A 914 -1.26 -28.57 -32.41
CA LEU A 914 -2.30 -29.19 -31.58
C LEU A 914 -3.08 -28.18 -30.73
N TYR A 915 -2.40 -27.17 -30.18
CA TYR A 915 -2.97 -26.23 -29.21
C TYR A 915 -2.59 -24.78 -29.53
N PRO A 916 -2.94 -24.25 -30.72
CA PRO A 916 -2.50 -22.94 -31.17
C PRO A 916 -2.95 -21.81 -30.22
N GLU A 917 -4.11 -21.95 -29.58
CA GLU A 917 -4.69 -20.98 -28.66
C GLU A 917 -3.91 -20.81 -27.34
N ARG A 918 -3.02 -21.76 -27.01
CA ARG A 918 -2.23 -21.72 -25.77
C ARG A 918 -0.93 -20.95 -25.89
N PHE A 919 -0.48 -20.67 -27.11
CA PHE A 919 0.80 -20.00 -27.37
C PHE A 919 0.63 -18.49 -27.44
N ASN A 920 1.34 -17.76 -26.58
CA ASN A 920 1.29 -16.30 -26.55
C ASN A 920 2.70 -15.67 -26.47
N ASN A 921 2.78 -14.35 -26.69
CA ASN A 921 4.01 -13.59 -26.50
C ASN A 921 3.88 -12.69 -25.27
N LYS A 922 4.95 -12.62 -24.48
CA LYS A 922 5.16 -11.62 -23.43
C LYS A 922 6.59 -11.14 -23.53
N THR A 923 6.81 -10.06 -24.28
CA THR A 923 8.14 -9.46 -24.42
C THR A 923 8.68 -9.10 -23.03
N ASN A 924 9.94 -9.44 -22.76
CA ASN A 924 10.59 -9.10 -21.50
C ASN A 924 10.61 -7.58 -21.26
N GLY A 925 10.85 -7.20 -20.01
CA GLY A 925 11.07 -5.83 -19.61
C GLY A 925 12.08 -5.71 -18.47
N ILE A 926 12.35 -4.47 -18.08
CA ILE A 926 13.21 -4.10 -16.96
C ILE A 926 12.46 -3.11 -16.07
N THR A 927 12.79 -3.07 -14.78
CA THR A 927 12.27 -2.00 -13.90
C THR A 927 13.03 -0.70 -14.10
N GLN A 928 12.30 0.39 -14.33
CA GLN A 928 12.87 1.73 -14.41
C GLN A 928 13.25 2.30 -13.04
N ARG A 929 12.79 1.71 -11.92
CA ARG A 929 13.20 2.14 -10.57
C ARG A 929 14.70 1.88 -10.40
N ARG A 930 15.16 0.64 -10.59
CA ARG A 930 16.58 0.31 -10.46
C ARG A 930 17.42 0.80 -11.64
N TRP A 931 16.97 0.54 -12.87
CA TRP A 931 17.76 0.74 -14.09
C TRP A 931 17.66 2.13 -14.73
N LEU A 932 17.08 3.10 -14.02
CA LEU A 932 17.10 4.51 -14.38
C LEU A 932 17.08 5.37 -13.10
N GLY A 933 16.02 5.23 -12.30
CA GLY A 933 15.80 6.02 -11.08
C GLY A 933 16.93 5.96 -10.05
N LEU A 934 17.38 4.75 -9.75
CA LEU A 934 18.42 4.48 -8.74
C LEU A 934 19.84 4.61 -9.31
N CYS A 935 20.12 3.97 -10.45
CA CYS A 935 21.48 3.93 -11.00
C CYS A 935 21.87 5.23 -11.71
N ASN A 936 20.90 6.02 -12.18
CA ASN A 936 21.13 7.26 -12.91
C ASN A 936 20.25 8.41 -12.37
N PRO A 937 20.44 8.82 -11.10
CA PRO A 937 19.63 9.85 -10.47
C PRO A 937 19.77 11.21 -11.17
N GLU A 938 20.91 11.50 -11.80
CA GLU A 938 21.18 12.73 -12.56
C GLU A 938 20.33 12.78 -13.84
N LEU A 939 20.26 11.68 -14.61
CA LEU A 939 19.38 11.61 -15.77
C LEU A 939 17.91 11.65 -15.35
N SER A 940 17.58 10.93 -14.28
CA SER A 940 16.21 10.89 -13.76
C SER A 940 15.76 12.29 -13.33
N ALA A 941 16.61 13.05 -12.62
CA ALA A 941 16.31 14.44 -12.24
C ALA A 941 16.13 15.36 -13.46
N LEU A 942 16.96 15.20 -14.50
CA LEU A 942 16.82 15.95 -15.74
C LEU A 942 15.49 15.68 -16.44
N ILE A 943 15.06 14.42 -16.49
CA ILE A 943 13.75 14.03 -17.05
C ILE A 943 12.63 14.60 -16.18
N THR A 944 12.73 14.46 -14.86
CA THR A 944 11.74 14.97 -13.90
C THR A 944 11.53 16.48 -14.02
N GLU A 945 12.58 17.26 -14.22
CA GLU A 945 12.48 18.71 -14.45
C GLU A 945 11.59 19.04 -15.66
N LYS A 946 11.65 18.24 -16.72
CA LYS A 946 10.96 18.52 -17.98
C LYS A 946 9.53 17.99 -18.03
N ILE A 947 9.29 16.80 -17.50
CA ILE A 947 8.00 16.11 -17.66
C ILE A 947 7.38 15.58 -16.34
N GLY A 948 8.05 15.78 -15.19
CA GLY A 948 7.64 15.17 -13.91
C GLY A 948 8.17 13.75 -13.72
N ASP A 949 7.87 13.13 -12.58
CA ASP A 949 8.41 11.84 -12.15
C ASP A 949 7.50 10.62 -12.44
N GLY A 950 6.36 10.83 -13.10
CA GLY A 950 5.38 9.78 -13.39
C GLY A 950 5.96 8.60 -14.18
N PHE A 951 7.01 8.84 -14.98
CA PHE A 951 7.73 7.81 -15.74
C PHE A 951 8.30 6.68 -14.88
N LEU A 952 8.56 6.91 -13.59
CA LEU A 952 9.03 5.89 -12.66
C LEU A 952 7.99 4.78 -12.41
N THR A 953 6.71 5.06 -12.69
CA THR A 953 5.62 4.10 -12.65
C THR A 953 4.95 3.87 -14.01
N ASP A 954 5.04 4.81 -14.96
CA ASP A 954 4.54 4.64 -16.32
C ASP A 954 5.59 5.07 -17.35
N LEU A 955 6.41 4.12 -17.82
CA LEU A 955 7.55 4.42 -18.69
C LEU A 955 7.14 5.05 -20.04
N TYR A 956 5.87 4.92 -20.47
CA TYR A 956 5.39 5.56 -21.70
C TYR A 956 5.39 7.09 -21.61
N GLU A 957 5.37 7.68 -20.41
CA GLU A 957 5.45 9.12 -20.24
C GLU A 957 6.74 9.73 -20.81
N LEU A 958 7.80 8.94 -20.99
CA LEU A 958 9.03 9.39 -21.66
C LEU A 958 8.77 9.89 -23.09
N GLU A 959 7.68 9.49 -23.75
CA GLU A 959 7.31 10.04 -25.07
C GLU A 959 7.09 11.55 -25.04
N ASN A 960 6.65 12.10 -23.90
CA ASN A 960 6.45 13.54 -23.72
C ASN A 960 7.78 14.33 -23.78
N LEU A 961 8.93 13.65 -23.66
CA LEU A 961 10.24 14.29 -23.81
C LEU A 961 10.55 14.62 -25.27
N ARG A 962 10.07 13.84 -26.25
CA ARG A 962 10.37 14.00 -27.68
C ARG A 962 10.18 15.42 -28.23
N PRO A 963 9.04 16.10 -28.01
CA PRO A 963 8.84 17.46 -28.51
C PRO A 963 9.69 18.52 -27.77
N LEU A 964 10.33 18.17 -26.65
CA LEU A 964 11.13 19.08 -25.83
C LEU A 964 12.64 18.95 -26.10
N ILE A 965 13.04 18.06 -27.02
CA ILE A 965 14.45 17.85 -27.35
C ILE A 965 14.94 19.01 -28.21
N ASP A 966 15.81 19.83 -27.62
CA ASP A 966 16.58 20.88 -28.26
C ASP A 966 18.08 20.73 -27.96
N ASP A 967 18.90 21.62 -28.52
CA ASP A 967 20.35 21.60 -28.35
C ASP A 967 20.76 21.78 -26.87
N GLU A 968 20.01 22.55 -26.09
CA GLU A 968 20.28 22.77 -24.67
C GLU A 968 20.08 21.48 -23.87
N LEU A 969 18.94 20.81 -24.05
CA LEU A 969 18.64 19.54 -23.40
C LEU A 969 19.63 18.45 -23.82
N ALA A 970 20.04 18.43 -25.09
CA ALA A 970 21.07 17.51 -25.58
C ALA A 970 22.43 17.75 -24.88
N GLN A 971 22.86 19.00 -24.73
CA GLN A 971 24.11 19.32 -24.00
C GLN A 971 24.04 18.93 -22.51
N ARG A 972 22.89 19.15 -21.87
CA ARG A 972 22.67 18.74 -20.47
C ARG A 972 22.70 17.21 -20.32
N PHE A 973 22.11 16.48 -21.26
CA PHE A 973 22.20 15.03 -21.32
C PHE A 973 23.65 14.55 -21.50
N ILE A 974 24.41 15.18 -22.39
CA ILE A 974 25.85 14.87 -22.59
C ILE A 974 26.64 15.13 -21.31
N ALA A 975 26.34 16.21 -20.58
CA ALA A 975 26.98 16.49 -19.28
C ALA A 975 26.70 15.39 -18.25
N VAL A 976 25.46 14.89 -18.18
CA VAL A 976 25.10 13.73 -17.34
C VAL A 976 25.90 12.49 -17.75
N LYS A 977 26.01 12.19 -19.06
CA LYS A 977 26.79 11.06 -19.55
C LYS A 977 28.26 11.17 -19.16
N ARG A 978 28.88 12.35 -19.32
CA ARG A 978 30.27 12.62 -18.89
C ARG A 978 30.48 12.37 -17.41
N GLU A 979 29.56 12.85 -16.57
CA GLU A 979 29.63 12.60 -15.11
C GLU A 979 29.54 11.10 -14.79
N LYS A 980 28.67 10.34 -15.47
CA LYS A 980 28.61 8.88 -15.30
C LYS A 980 29.87 8.17 -15.76
N LYS A 981 30.51 8.63 -16.84
CA LYS A 981 31.79 8.10 -17.31
C LYS A 981 32.91 8.38 -16.33
N ARG A 982 32.96 9.58 -15.74
CA ARG A 982 33.90 9.94 -14.67
C ARG A 982 33.74 9.03 -13.45
N GLN A 983 32.50 8.79 -13.01
CA GLN A 983 32.18 7.89 -11.89
C GLN A 983 32.64 6.45 -12.19
N LEU A 984 32.33 5.90 -13.36
CA LEU A 984 32.76 4.56 -13.75
C LEU A 984 34.30 4.46 -13.88
N ALA A 985 34.94 5.45 -14.48
CA ALA A 985 36.39 5.48 -14.65
C ALA A 985 37.12 5.43 -13.30
N ALA A 986 36.60 6.14 -12.29
CA ALA A 986 37.13 6.08 -10.93
C ALA A 986 37.01 4.67 -10.32
N ILE A 987 35.84 4.04 -10.47
CA ILE A 987 35.60 2.67 -9.97
C ILE A 987 36.50 1.65 -10.67
N ILE A 988 36.65 1.74 -12.00
CA ILE A 988 37.52 0.84 -12.77
C ILE A 988 38.98 1.05 -12.39
N LYS A 989 39.42 2.29 -12.18
CA LYS A 989 40.77 2.58 -11.71
C LYS A 989 41.04 2.00 -10.32
N GLU A 990 40.08 2.14 -9.41
CA GLU A 990 40.19 1.61 -8.04
C GLU A 990 40.20 0.08 -8.01
N ARG A 991 39.27 -0.57 -8.72
CA ARG A 991 39.05 -2.03 -8.64
C ARG A 991 39.90 -2.85 -9.61
N GLU A 992 40.14 -2.31 -10.80
CA GLU A 992 40.80 -3.03 -11.90
C GLU A 992 42.23 -2.52 -12.15
N GLY A 993 42.61 -1.37 -11.59
CA GLY A 993 43.92 -0.75 -11.82
C GLY A 993 44.11 -0.17 -13.24
N VAL A 994 43.05 -0.09 -14.04
CA VAL A 994 43.10 0.42 -15.42
C VAL A 994 42.56 1.84 -15.46
N GLU A 995 43.34 2.77 -16.01
CA GLU A 995 42.87 4.14 -16.26
C GLU A 995 42.20 4.24 -17.62
N ILE A 996 40.90 4.59 -17.62
CA ILE A 996 40.12 4.84 -18.83
C ILE A 996 39.73 6.33 -18.88
N PRO A 997 40.20 7.11 -19.88
CA PRO A 997 39.87 8.54 -19.95
C PRO A 997 38.38 8.78 -20.24
N GLU A 998 37.74 9.68 -19.49
CA GLU A 998 36.29 9.97 -19.60
C GLU A 998 35.85 10.54 -20.96
N HIS A 999 36.80 11.08 -21.74
CA HIS A 999 36.53 11.60 -23.08
C HIS A 999 36.52 10.50 -24.16
N PHE A 1000 36.99 9.29 -23.86
CA PHE A 1000 36.93 8.15 -24.78
C PHE A 1000 35.50 7.65 -24.92
N VAL A 1001 35.13 7.10 -26.08
CA VAL A 1001 33.90 6.32 -26.23
C VAL A 1001 33.95 5.10 -25.33
N PHE A 1002 32.93 4.87 -24.52
CA PHE A 1002 32.82 3.66 -23.70
C PHE A 1002 31.99 2.61 -24.45
N ASP A 1003 32.70 1.63 -25.03
CA ASP A 1003 32.12 0.51 -25.75
C ASP A 1003 31.96 -0.70 -24.82
N VAL A 1004 30.72 -1.12 -24.59
CA VAL A 1004 30.38 -2.01 -23.48
C VAL A 1004 29.75 -3.32 -23.97
N GLN A 1005 30.38 -4.44 -23.62
CA GLN A 1005 29.83 -5.79 -23.77
C GLN A 1005 29.71 -6.51 -22.43
N ILE A 1006 28.55 -6.36 -21.77
CA ILE A 1006 28.25 -6.95 -20.46
C ILE A 1006 27.14 -8.01 -20.52
N LYS A 1007 27.50 -9.28 -20.43
CA LYS A 1007 26.59 -10.44 -20.44
C LYS A 1007 27.36 -11.71 -20.11
N ARG A 1008 26.65 -12.80 -19.77
CA ARG A 1008 27.26 -14.12 -19.53
C ARG A 1008 28.24 -14.49 -20.66
N MET A 1009 29.37 -15.11 -20.33
CA MET A 1009 30.30 -15.60 -21.35
C MET A 1009 29.71 -16.83 -22.02
N HIS A 1010 29.53 -16.77 -23.35
CA HIS A 1010 29.01 -17.87 -24.15
C HIS A 1010 29.39 -17.68 -25.62
N GLU A 1011 29.64 -18.77 -26.35
CA GLU A 1011 29.96 -18.72 -27.78
C GLU A 1011 28.93 -17.95 -28.63
N TYR A 1012 27.61 -18.19 -28.43
CA TYR A 1012 26.58 -17.45 -29.18
C TYR A 1012 26.47 -15.98 -28.76
N LYS A 1013 27.07 -15.54 -27.65
CA LYS A 1013 27.10 -14.10 -27.28
C LYS A 1013 28.28 -13.36 -27.94
N ARG A 1014 29.16 -14.10 -28.62
CA ARG A 1014 30.21 -13.62 -29.51
C ARG A 1014 31.15 -12.56 -28.90
N GLN A 1015 31.49 -12.67 -27.61
CA GLN A 1015 32.61 -11.88 -27.04
C GLN A 1015 33.93 -12.13 -27.80
N LEU A 1016 34.11 -13.33 -28.36
CA LEU A 1016 35.24 -13.65 -29.22
C LEU A 1016 35.27 -12.83 -30.52
N LEU A 1017 34.10 -12.52 -31.11
CA LEU A 1017 34.04 -11.66 -32.30
C LEU A 1017 34.49 -10.23 -31.95
N ASN A 1018 34.02 -9.71 -30.82
CA ASN A 1018 34.45 -8.39 -30.35
C ASN A 1018 35.96 -8.39 -30.05
N ALA A 1019 36.49 -9.45 -29.42
CA ALA A 1019 37.94 -9.59 -29.20
C ALA A 1019 38.76 -9.56 -30.50
N PHE A 1020 38.24 -10.14 -31.60
CA PHE A 1020 38.87 -10.04 -32.92
C PHE A 1020 38.80 -8.63 -33.49
N SER A 1021 37.66 -7.93 -33.34
CA SER A 1021 37.52 -6.52 -33.72
C SER A 1021 38.55 -5.64 -33.00
N VAL A 1022 38.71 -5.83 -31.69
CA VAL A 1022 39.71 -5.14 -30.87
C VAL A 1022 41.14 -5.37 -31.40
N LEU A 1023 41.48 -6.59 -31.82
CA LEU A 1023 42.80 -6.87 -32.42
C LEU A 1023 42.97 -6.23 -33.80
N ASP A 1024 41.94 -6.28 -34.64
CA ASP A 1024 41.97 -5.69 -35.98
C ASP A 1024 42.19 -4.17 -35.90
N ILE A 1025 41.47 -3.50 -34.99
CA ILE A 1025 41.65 -2.06 -34.71
C ILE A 1025 43.05 -1.78 -34.17
N TYR A 1026 43.53 -2.57 -33.20
CA TYR A 1026 44.87 -2.40 -32.63
C TYR A 1026 45.97 -2.48 -33.71
N TYR A 1027 45.94 -3.50 -34.57
CA TYR A 1027 46.93 -3.63 -35.64
C TYR A 1027 46.75 -2.55 -36.72
N GLY A 1028 45.53 -2.18 -37.06
CA GLY A 1028 45.25 -1.10 -38.01
C GLY A 1028 45.78 0.27 -37.55
N LEU A 1029 45.72 0.54 -36.24
CA LEU A 1029 46.34 1.72 -35.63
C LEU A 1029 47.88 1.65 -35.67
N LYS A 1030 48.48 0.49 -35.41
CA LYS A 1030 49.94 0.30 -35.43
C LYS A 1030 50.54 0.45 -36.83
N GLU A 1031 49.86 -0.06 -37.84
CA GLU A 1031 50.32 0.00 -39.24
C GLU A 1031 49.90 1.28 -39.97
N GLY A 1032 49.03 2.10 -39.35
CA GLY A 1032 48.54 3.35 -39.90
C GLY A 1032 47.44 3.21 -40.96
N SER A 1033 46.81 2.04 -41.09
CA SER A 1033 45.65 1.84 -41.97
C SER A 1033 44.38 2.48 -41.40
N ILE A 1034 44.31 2.67 -40.07
CA ILE A 1034 43.27 3.45 -39.39
C ILE A 1034 43.89 4.77 -38.90
N THR A 1035 43.57 5.88 -39.58
CA THR A 1035 44.16 7.21 -39.27
C THR A 1035 43.23 8.12 -38.47
N ASP A 1036 41.91 7.93 -38.56
CA ASP A 1036 40.88 8.72 -37.88
C ASP A 1036 40.05 7.82 -36.95
N PHE A 1037 40.65 7.44 -35.82
CA PHE A 1037 40.01 6.62 -34.81
C PHE A 1037 39.58 7.50 -33.63
N GLN A 1038 38.29 7.45 -33.28
CA GLN A 1038 37.84 8.09 -32.05
C GLN A 1038 38.31 7.28 -30.85
N PRO A 1039 39.01 7.90 -29.88
CA PRO A 1039 39.54 7.16 -28.76
C PRO A 1039 38.46 6.37 -28.02
N THR A 1040 38.71 5.08 -27.77
CA THR A 1040 37.68 4.14 -27.31
C THR A 1040 38.21 3.23 -26.20
N ALA A 1041 37.40 3.06 -25.15
CA ALA A 1041 37.61 2.10 -24.08
C ALA A 1041 36.63 0.92 -24.25
N PHE A 1042 37.16 -0.27 -24.53
CA PHE A 1042 36.40 -1.51 -24.66
C PHE A 1042 36.26 -2.18 -23.28
N ILE A 1043 35.03 -2.30 -22.79
CA ILE A 1043 34.69 -2.75 -21.45
C ILE A 1043 33.91 -4.08 -21.54
N PHE A 1044 34.55 -5.16 -21.09
CA PHE A 1044 33.95 -6.48 -21.00
C PHE A 1044 33.54 -6.80 -19.56
N GLY A 1045 32.38 -7.43 -19.39
CA GLY A 1045 31.95 -7.98 -18.10
C GLY A 1045 31.15 -9.26 -18.29
N ALA A 1046 31.73 -10.40 -17.90
CA ALA A 1046 31.14 -11.71 -18.15
C ALA A 1046 31.68 -12.79 -17.20
N LYS A 1047 30.80 -13.68 -16.74
CA LYS A 1047 31.16 -14.93 -16.05
C LYS A 1047 30.97 -16.13 -16.98
N SER A 1048 31.92 -17.05 -16.99
CA SER A 1048 31.80 -18.36 -17.65
C SER A 1048 31.29 -19.41 -16.67
N ALA A 1049 30.42 -20.33 -17.09
CA ALA A 1049 30.10 -21.49 -16.26
C ALA A 1049 31.38 -22.31 -15.93
N PRO A 1050 31.51 -22.90 -14.73
CA PRO A 1050 32.77 -23.54 -14.31
C PRO A 1050 33.20 -24.69 -15.22
N GLY A 1051 32.24 -25.46 -15.76
CA GLY A 1051 32.50 -26.57 -16.68
C GLY A 1051 32.76 -26.18 -18.14
N TYR A 1052 32.68 -24.89 -18.50
CA TYR A 1052 32.72 -24.46 -19.90
C TYR A 1052 34.13 -24.03 -20.34
N ALA A 1053 34.99 -25.02 -20.63
CA ALA A 1053 36.40 -24.80 -20.94
C ALA A 1053 36.65 -23.78 -22.08
N ARG A 1054 35.93 -23.88 -23.20
CA ARG A 1054 36.09 -22.96 -24.34
C ARG A 1054 35.76 -21.51 -23.97
N SER A 1055 34.68 -21.31 -23.22
CA SER A 1055 34.26 -20.00 -22.72
C SER A 1055 35.31 -19.40 -21.76
N LYS A 1056 35.91 -20.19 -20.85
CA LYS A 1056 37.03 -19.73 -20.00
C LYS A 1056 38.28 -19.36 -20.82
N ALA A 1057 38.56 -20.09 -21.90
CA ALA A 1057 39.66 -19.74 -22.82
C ALA A 1057 39.46 -18.38 -23.51
N VAL A 1058 38.22 -18.03 -23.88
CA VAL A 1058 37.91 -16.71 -24.47
C VAL A 1058 38.13 -15.59 -23.45
N ILE A 1059 37.78 -15.78 -22.18
CA ILE A 1059 38.11 -14.82 -21.11
C ILE A 1059 39.62 -14.58 -21.05
N ARG A 1060 40.40 -15.67 -21.01
CA ARG A 1060 41.86 -15.58 -20.97
C ARG A 1060 42.44 -14.85 -22.18
N PHE A 1061 41.88 -15.10 -23.36
CA PHE A 1061 42.27 -14.42 -24.59
C PHE A 1061 42.03 -12.91 -24.51
N ILE A 1062 40.84 -12.48 -24.09
CA ILE A 1062 40.51 -11.05 -23.94
C ILE A 1062 41.42 -10.38 -22.92
N ASN A 1063 41.66 -11.01 -21.77
CA ASN A 1063 42.56 -10.48 -20.74
C ASN A 1063 44.01 -10.31 -21.22
N ARG A 1064 44.49 -11.22 -22.09
CA ARG A 1064 45.81 -11.11 -22.72
C ARG A 1064 45.86 -9.96 -23.75
N ILE A 1065 44.80 -9.80 -24.53
CA ILE A 1065 44.66 -8.64 -25.43
C ILE A 1065 44.67 -7.35 -24.63
N ALA A 1066 43.93 -7.29 -23.52
CA ALA A 1066 43.87 -6.11 -22.67
C ALA A 1066 45.24 -5.71 -22.12
N ALA A 1067 46.01 -6.68 -21.62
CA ALA A 1067 47.36 -6.45 -21.15
C ALA A 1067 48.29 -5.93 -22.27
N MET A 1068 48.18 -6.49 -23.47
CA MET A 1068 48.96 -6.07 -24.63
C MET A 1068 48.62 -4.63 -25.05
N VAL A 1069 47.34 -4.32 -25.27
CA VAL A 1069 46.89 -3.01 -25.74
C VAL A 1069 47.22 -1.91 -24.71
N ASN A 1070 46.92 -2.16 -23.43
CA ASN A 1070 47.10 -1.13 -22.40
C ASN A 1070 48.58 -0.81 -22.12
N ALA A 1071 49.49 -1.75 -22.38
CA ALA A 1071 50.93 -1.57 -22.19
C ALA A 1071 51.64 -0.94 -23.41
N ASP A 1072 50.99 -0.87 -24.58
CA ASP A 1072 51.61 -0.36 -25.81
C ASP A 1072 51.53 1.18 -25.90
N PRO A 1073 52.65 1.92 -25.78
CA PRO A 1073 52.63 3.38 -25.80
C PRO A 1073 52.21 3.98 -27.15
N ASP A 1074 52.20 3.22 -28.25
CA ASP A 1074 51.82 3.73 -29.58
C ASP A 1074 50.30 3.77 -29.79
N VAL A 1075 49.54 3.07 -28.95
CA VAL A 1075 48.09 2.86 -29.11
C VAL A 1075 47.29 3.24 -27.87
N ASN A 1076 47.90 3.18 -26.69
CA ASN A 1076 47.15 3.25 -25.44
C ASN A 1076 46.56 4.65 -25.12
N ASP A 1077 47.03 5.70 -25.78
CA ASP A 1077 46.45 7.05 -25.76
C ASP A 1077 45.19 7.18 -26.64
N LYS A 1078 44.90 6.16 -27.46
CA LYS A 1078 43.71 6.07 -28.33
C LYS A 1078 42.80 4.91 -27.95
N MET A 1079 43.33 3.85 -27.34
CA MET A 1079 42.56 2.64 -27.09
C MET A 1079 42.88 2.04 -25.73
N ARG A 1080 41.84 1.70 -24.97
CA ARG A 1080 41.94 0.95 -23.71
C ARG A 1080 41.05 -0.28 -23.78
N VAL A 1081 41.45 -1.35 -23.12
CA VAL A 1081 40.63 -2.56 -22.99
C VAL A 1081 40.62 -2.99 -21.53
N VAL A 1082 39.45 -3.25 -20.98
CA VAL A 1082 39.29 -3.71 -19.60
C VAL A 1082 38.27 -4.83 -19.55
N PHE A 1083 38.60 -5.88 -18.82
CA PHE A 1083 37.66 -6.92 -18.44
C PHE A 1083 37.42 -6.78 -16.94
N VAL A 1084 36.22 -6.34 -16.55
CA VAL A 1084 35.91 -6.13 -15.14
C VAL A 1084 35.76 -7.47 -14.41
N HIS A 1085 36.40 -7.59 -13.26
CA HIS A 1085 36.25 -8.78 -12.42
C HIS A 1085 34.83 -8.84 -11.84
N ASN A 1086 34.31 -10.05 -11.64
CA ASN A 1086 33.08 -10.31 -10.89
C ASN A 1086 31.84 -9.50 -11.33
N TYR A 1087 31.60 -9.39 -12.64
CA TYR A 1087 30.40 -8.72 -13.14
C TYR A 1087 29.11 -9.22 -12.45
N ASN A 1088 28.39 -8.30 -11.79
CA ASN A 1088 27.19 -8.53 -11.01
C ASN A 1088 26.19 -7.36 -11.17
N CYS A 1089 25.14 -7.30 -10.34
CA CYS A 1089 24.12 -6.25 -10.47
C CYS A 1089 24.69 -4.88 -10.11
N SER A 1090 25.45 -4.79 -9.02
CA SER A 1090 26.05 -3.52 -8.57
C SER A 1090 27.04 -2.95 -9.56
N TYR A 1091 27.90 -3.77 -10.17
CA TYR A 1091 28.81 -3.28 -11.22
C TYR A 1091 28.03 -2.82 -12.46
N ALA A 1092 26.95 -3.52 -12.82
CA ALA A 1092 26.09 -3.11 -13.92
C ALA A 1092 25.42 -1.73 -13.66
N GLU A 1093 25.08 -1.40 -12.41
CA GLU A 1093 24.53 -0.09 -12.04
C GLU A 1093 25.48 1.08 -12.29
N HIS A 1094 26.80 0.82 -12.36
CA HIS A 1094 27.79 1.83 -12.76
C HIS A 1094 28.08 1.80 -14.27
N ILE A 1095 28.21 0.61 -14.87
CA ILE A 1095 28.55 0.49 -16.29
C ILE A 1095 27.43 1.02 -17.19
N ILE A 1096 26.17 0.66 -16.90
CA ILE A 1096 25.03 0.95 -17.79
C ILE A 1096 24.82 2.46 -17.99
N PRO A 1097 24.80 3.30 -16.94
CA PRO A 1097 24.66 4.75 -17.11
C PRO A 1097 25.81 5.41 -17.89
N ALA A 1098 27.01 4.84 -17.84
CA ALA A 1098 28.21 5.39 -18.44
C ALA A 1098 28.45 4.93 -19.90
N ALA A 1099 27.79 3.87 -20.36
CA ALA A 1099 27.99 3.33 -21.70
C ALA A 1099 27.58 4.32 -22.79
N ASP A 1100 28.42 4.44 -23.83
CA ASP A 1100 28.12 5.16 -25.07
C ASP A 1100 27.64 4.18 -26.14
N LEU A 1101 28.32 3.04 -26.29
CA LEU A 1101 27.97 1.95 -27.19
C LEU A 1101 27.62 0.67 -26.42
N SER A 1102 26.62 -0.04 -26.92
CA SER A 1102 26.08 -1.28 -26.35
C SER A 1102 26.20 -2.44 -27.33
N GLU A 1103 27.04 -3.42 -27.00
CA GLU A 1103 27.33 -4.58 -27.86
C GLU A 1103 26.30 -5.70 -27.70
N GLN A 1104 25.40 -5.82 -28.68
CA GLN A 1104 24.28 -6.76 -28.73
C GLN A 1104 24.39 -7.70 -29.94
N ILE A 1105 25.55 -8.32 -30.06
CA ILE A 1105 25.99 -9.05 -31.25
C ILE A 1105 25.78 -10.56 -31.18
N SER A 1106 24.65 -11.09 -30.70
CA SER A 1106 24.39 -12.55 -30.81
C SER A 1106 24.08 -12.95 -32.27
N PRO A 1107 24.39 -14.17 -32.78
CA PRO A 1107 23.93 -14.60 -34.10
C PRO A 1107 22.40 -14.55 -34.18
N ALA A 1108 21.85 -14.05 -35.28
CA ALA A 1108 20.40 -13.93 -35.44
C ALA A 1108 19.68 -15.28 -35.24
N GLY A 1109 18.61 -15.27 -34.44
CA GLY A 1109 17.84 -16.44 -34.06
C GLY A 1109 18.36 -17.19 -32.82
N THR A 1110 19.38 -16.69 -32.11
CA THR A 1110 19.95 -17.37 -30.93
C THR A 1110 19.62 -16.70 -29.60
N GLU A 1111 19.46 -15.37 -29.57
CA GLU A 1111 19.03 -14.65 -28.37
C GLU A 1111 17.50 -14.63 -28.29
N ALA A 1112 16.93 -15.24 -27.26
CA ALA A 1112 15.48 -15.25 -27.06
C ALA A 1112 14.89 -13.84 -26.86
N SER A 1113 15.66 -12.91 -26.28
CA SER A 1113 15.22 -11.53 -26.03
C SER A 1113 16.43 -10.64 -25.75
N GLY A 1114 16.99 -10.74 -24.54
CA GLY A 1114 17.97 -9.78 -24.03
C GLY A 1114 17.30 -8.66 -23.24
N THR A 1115 17.79 -8.44 -22.03
CA THR A 1115 17.36 -7.32 -21.16
C THR A 1115 18.49 -6.35 -20.86
N GLY A 1116 19.75 -6.70 -21.16
CA GLY A 1116 20.89 -5.77 -21.03
C GLY A 1116 20.82 -4.64 -22.05
N ASN A 1117 20.40 -4.94 -23.28
CA ASN A 1117 20.12 -3.98 -24.35
C ASN A 1117 19.11 -2.91 -23.89
N MET A 1118 17.98 -3.31 -23.30
CA MET A 1118 16.96 -2.38 -22.81
C MET A 1118 17.51 -1.40 -21.77
N LYS A 1119 18.37 -1.86 -20.85
CA LYS A 1119 18.95 -1.01 -19.79
C LYS A 1119 19.91 0.02 -20.36
N LEU A 1120 20.77 -0.43 -21.29
CA LEU A 1120 21.76 0.41 -21.96
C LEU A 1120 21.07 1.46 -22.82
N MET A 1121 20.08 1.05 -23.62
CA MET A 1121 19.26 1.96 -24.44
C MET A 1121 18.50 2.97 -23.58
N LEU A 1122 17.87 2.54 -22.48
CA LEU A 1122 17.14 3.43 -21.56
C LEU A 1122 18.05 4.52 -20.95
N ASN A 1123 19.34 4.22 -20.78
CA ASN A 1123 20.34 5.17 -20.29
C ASN A 1123 21.08 5.90 -21.43
N GLY A 1124 20.57 5.81 -22.66
CA GLY A 1124 21.04 6.56 -23.81
C GLY A 1124 22.31 6.03 -24.49
N ALA A 1125 22.65 4.75 -24.30
CA ALA A 1125 23.69 4.10 -25.10
C ALA A 1125 23.14 3.71 -26.48
N CYS A 1126 23.90 3.95 -27.54
CA CYS A 1126 23.58 3.49 -28.89
C CYS A 1126 23.89 1.99 -29.02
N THR A 1127 23.01 1.23 -29.66
CA THR A 1127 23.18 -0.22 -29.78
C THR A 1127 23.87 -0.58 -31.09
N LEU A 1128 25.00 -1.29 -30.99
CA LEU A 1128 25.58 -2.05 -32.08
C LEU A 1128 25.11 -3.49 -31.93
N GLY A 1129 24.24 -3.96 -32.83
CA GLY A 1129 23.58 -5.25 -32.62
C GLY A 1129 23.12 -5.90 -33.90
N THR A 1130 22.90 -7.21 -33.81
CA THR A 1130 22.23 -7.99 -34.86
C THR A 1130 20.72 -7.82 -34.79
N TYR A 1131 20.04 -8.15 -35.89
CA TYR A 1131 18.59 -8.26 -35.97
C TYR A 1131 18.10 -9.53 -35.23
N ASP A 1132 18.24 -9.54 -33.91
CA ASP A 1132 17.97 -10.69 -33.04
C ASP A 1132 17.29 -10.28 -31.73
N GLY A 1133 16.55 -11.21 -31.12
CA GLY A 1133 15.93 -11.02 -29.81
C GLY A 1133 15.07 -9.76 -29.72
N ALA A 1134 15.37 -8.92 -28.71
CA ALA A 1134 14.71 -7.63 -28.45
C ALA A 1134 15.46 -6.43 -29.02
N ASN A 1135 16.47 -6.64 -29.87
CA ASN A 1135 17.03 -5.55 -30.68
C ASN A 1135 16.07 -5.15 -31.82
N VAL A 1136 15.24 -6.11 -32.26
CA VAL A 1136 14.14 -5.92 -33.22
C VAL A 1136 12.93 -5.36 -32.48
#